data_AF-A0A380RUA2-F1
#
_entry.id   AF-A0A380RUA2-F1
#
_cell.length_a   1.000
_cell.length_b   1.000
_cell.length_c   1.000
_cell.angle_alpha   90.00
_cell.angle_beta   90.00
_cell.angle_gamma   90.00
#
_symmetry.space_group_name_H-M   'P 1'
#
loop_
_entity.id
_entity.type
_entity.pdbx_description
1 polymer ?
#
loop_
_entity_poly.entity_id
_entity_poly.type
_entity_poly.pdbx_seq_one_letter_code
_entity_poly.pdbx_strand_id
1 'polypeptide(L)'
;MKIKYLLISLIVALSAILSFADDNSLSYYTISPEKVKAYADQDLLKDSTKVFKIIEEQKAFKYESRTQMNEKFMELLKAYPQHQKIVNNFIQTSWTVREDTVTDAMGMLNTRTYLDDYAIDSLKWYIIDDATYNMVYSKQVYEFIQLMQNTDFLDSMQLHRYAKNLLASSFNFCGGHINNHDENIDVVLKSLFAKKRKHLVDSIREAQSAICKNRELKKIEKYGVCMEKNCNMRQIYRNADKRITSDIQREKKFIDRYSGRICSDDLWKKSFDRLDSLYSLYFKEVVDSSLVKISDYEEVPINLKGKTCGCSHKEELNGGVVGFYPYWYAGDTTKWVDFEGVTRLAYYGLKIDKDGNLHTPSGASALTYFSKKENYEFVNEAHRHNVKLDWVVVRDDWKNVDLEKFFKNLTVEIDSLLNAKVNSYFQRFVNTFTFYTDEFENRGDGVTLFFKNYPKDNSSTSRFNDFFKGLKGTLADKNEYVHVNLMMERSDLAIDKHQLFADTVKQESHSGIYSYSNFLSLLQSDKNERKISRKQIREEVKNYLFVVLDEPASRNKQILLNDLNLQIDSLDRRNMLHSLVPVVWFDNIGWSQFGKDALYYNDTYYNLGVGPYATDLNAEETCATSGNLGACMLKHFENEDGDGLRQGAVASFFCTHRWVFRFLNIITFLIAIGVLVAYFTSFRVSDFFNSNLALLLGIVVAPSAVMMTIISRFDPSVAAYRGTFGLIPILLLLVTVIAIILLQVYRKNDLPKRRKK
;
A
#
# COMPACT_ATOMS: atom_id res chain seq x y z
N MET A 1 0.68 -8.86 -54.29
CA MET A 1 0.14 -7.96 -53.24
C MET A 1 -0.74 -8.67 -52.20
N LYS A 2 -1.52 -9.71 -52.54
CA LYS A 2 -2.44 -10.40 -51.60
C LYS A 2 -1.78 -11.25 -50.49
N ILE A 3 -0.58 -11.79 -50.70
CA ILE A 3 0.11 -12.66 -49.72
C ILE A 3 0.61 -11.86 -48.49
N LYS A 4 1.03 -10.60 -48.66
CA LYS A 4 1.48 -9.77 -47.54
C LYS A 4 0.36 -9.43 -46.56
N TYR A 5 -0.85 -9.15 -47.06
CA TYR A 5 -2.00 -8.88 -46.19
C TYR A 5 -2.44 -10.12 -45.42
N LEU A 6 -2.38 -11.30 -46.04
CA LEU A 6 -2.73 -12.55 -45.37
C LEU A 6 -1.71 -12.90 -44.27
N LEU A 7 -0.42 -12.65 -44.51
CA LEU A 7 0.63 -12.84 -43.51
C LEU A 7 0.49 -11.84 -42.34
N ILE A 8 0.20 -10.57 -42.61
CA ILE A 8 -0.03 -9.55 -41.58
C ILE A 8 -1.28 -9.87 -40.77
N SER A 9 -2.40 -10.25 -41.39
CA SER A 9 -3.60 -10.68 -40.67
C SER A 9 -3.37 -11.94 -39.85
N LEU A 10 -2.57 -12.90 -40.34
CA LEU A 10 -2.22 -14.10 -39.57
C LEU A 10 -1.31 -13.74 -38.38
N ILE A 11 -0.34 -12.85 -38.56
CA ILE A 11 0.53 -12.37 -37.47
C ILE A 11 -0.28 -11.60 -36.44
N VAL A 12 -1.20 -10.71 -36.85
CA VAL A 12 -2.10 -9.97 -35.94
C VAL A 12 -3.06 -10.91 -35.23
N ALA A 13 -3.59 -11.93 -35.90
CA ALA A 13 -4.45 -12.94 -35.27
C ALA A 13 -3.66 -13.82 -34.30
N LEU A 14 -2.44 -14.26 -34.65
CA LEU A 14 -1.55 -15.02 -33.77
C LEU A 14 -1.10 -14.19 -32.58
N SER A 15 -0.76 -12.91 -32.77
CA SER A 15 -0.39 -12.02 -31.66
C SER A 15 -1.59 -11.62 -30.80
N ALA A 16 -2.79 -11.51 -31.35
CA ALA A 16 -4.02 -11.39 -30.56
C ALA A 16 -4.28 -12.67 -29.75
N ILE A 17 -4.17 -13.86 -30.35
CA ILE A 17 -4.36 -15.15 -29.67
C ILE A 17 -3.29 -15.39 -28.60
N LEU A 18 -2.03 -15.02 -28.87
CA LEU A 18 -0.93 -15.10 -27.90
C LEU A 18 -1.05 -14.03 -26.81
N SER A 19 -1.66 -12.88 -27.09
CA SER A 19 -2.00 -11.85 -26.09
C SER A 19 -3.20 -12.22 -25.22
N PHE A 20 -3.92 -13.30 -25.53
CA PHE A 20 -4.97 -13.91 -24.70
C PHE A 20 -4.47 -15.12 -23.90
N ALA A 21 -3.15 -15.38 -23.86
CA ALA A 21 -2.61 -16.25 -22.83
C ALA A 21 -3.00 -15.66 -21.48
N ASP A 22 -3.83 -16.39 -20.72
CA ASP A 22 -4.27 -16.03 -19.37
C ASP A 22 -3.02 -15.61 -18.58
N ASP A 23 -2.88 -14.30 -18.35
CA ASP A 23 -1.72 -13.74 -17.66
C ASP A 23 -1.83 -14.15 -16.19
N ASN A 24 -1.29 -15.32 -15.85
CA ASN A 24 -1.27 -15.87 -14.49
C ASN A 24 -0.28 -15.10 -13.58
N SER A 25 0.40 -14.07 -14.08
CA SER A 25 1.28 -13.24 -13.25
C SER A 25 0.47 -12.28 -12.37
N LEU A 26 1.03 -11.94 -11.21
CA LEU A 26 0.59 -10.77 -10.44
C LEU A 26 1.33 -9.55 -10.95
N SER A 27 0.60 -8.46 -11.11
CA SER A 27 1.19 -7.18 -11.48
C SER A 27 0.95 -6.15 -10.41
N TYR A 28 1.94 -5.31 -10.19
CA TYR A 28 1.82 -4.08 -9.43
C TYR A 28 2.09 -2.89 -10.35
N TYR A 29 1.80 -1.70 -9.86
CA TYR A 29 1.88 -0.47 -10.61
C TYR A 29 2.82 0.48 -9.91
N THR A 30 3.64 1.18 -10.69
CA THR A 30 4.55 2.21 -10.19
C THR A 30 4.63 3.37 -11.17
N ILE A 31 5.19 4.49 -10.72
CA ILE A 31 5.47 5.65 -11.56
C ILE A 31 6.93 5.58 -12.00
N SER A 32 7.17 5.39 -13.30
CA SER A 32 8.52 5.20 -13.83
C SER A 32 9.36 6.48 -13.74
N PRO A 33 10.54 6.46 -13.10
CA PRO A 33 11.46 7.61 -13.08
C PRO A 33 11.85 8.08 -14.47
N GLU A 34 12.01 7.16 -15.42
CA GLU A 34 12.35 7.47 -16.81
C GLU A 34 11.22 8.21 -17.51
N LYS A 35 9.96 7.77 -17.32
CA LYS A 35 8.79 8.46 -17.88
C LYS A 35 8.61 9.85 -17.27
N VAL A 36 8.86 9.99 -15.96
CA VAL A 36 8.83 11.28 -15.28
C VAL A 36 9.98 12.20 -15.74
N LYS A 37 11.16 11.67 -15.99
CA LYS A 37 12.28 12.44 -16.55
C LYS A 37 12.01 12.85 -17.99
N ALA A 38 11.52 11.93 -18.82
CA ALA A 38 11.08 12.22 -20.19
C ALA A 38 9.97 13.29 -20.20
N TYR A 39 9.11 13.29 -19.18
CA TYR A 39 8.14 14.34 -18.95
C TYR A 39 8.79 15.68 -18.60
N ALA A 40 9.84 15.71 -17.76
CA ALA A 40 10.61 16.95 -17.47
C ALA A 40 11.34 17.49 -18.71
N ASP A 41 11.84 16.60 -19.56
CA ASP A 41 12.56 16.94 -20.78
C ASP A 41 11.64 17.47 -21.89
N GLN A 42 10.31 17.42 -21.72
CA GLN A 42 9.32 18.12 -22.55
C GLN A 42 9.23 19.62 -22.24
N ASP A 43 10.15 20.20 -21.46
CA ASP A 43 10.26 21.65 -21.29
C ASP A 43 10.55 22.33 -22.63
N LEU A 44 9.49 22.70 -23.35
CA LEU A 44 9.54 23.38 -24.63
C LEU A 44 10.08 24.81 -24.53
N LEU A 45 10.28 25.35 -23.33
CA LEU A 45 10.90 26.66 -23.12
C LEU A 45 12.42 26.54 -22.93
N LYS A 46 12.95 25.32 -22.78
CA LYS A 46 14.38 25.05 -22.80
C LYS A 46 14.98 25.58 -24.10
N ASP A 47 16.04 26.38 -23.97
CA ASP A 47 16.73 27.09 -25.06
C ASP A 47 16.00 28.27 -25.72
N SER A 48 14.80 28.66 -25.25
CA SER A 48 14.06 29.81 -25.78
C SER A 48 14.87 31.11 -25.78
N THR A 49 15.71 31.35 -24.77
CA THR A 49 16.61 32.52 -24.72
C THR A 49 17.62 32.53 -25.87
N LYS A 50 18.18 31.38 -26.26
CA LYS A 50 19.11 31.26 -27.39
C LYS A 50 18.37 31.48 -28.71
N VAL A 51 17.17 30.90 -28.84
CA VAL A 51 16.30 31.09 -30.00
C VAL A 51 15.89 32.56 -30.16
N PHE A 52 15.56 33.25 -29.07
CA PHE A 52 15.22 34.69 -29.12
C PHE A 52 16.39 35.54 -29.57
N LYS A 53 17.62 35.18 -29.17
CA LYS A 53 18.83 35.86 -29.66
C LYS A 53 18.99 35.66 -31.18
N ILE A 54 18.83 34.43 -31.67
CA ILE A 54 18.91 34.12 -33.11
C ILE A 54 17.84 34.91 -33.90
N ILE A 55 16.61 34.97 -33.38
CA ILE A 55 15.50 35.69 -34.02
C ILE A 55 15.78 37.20 -34.06
N GLU A 56 16.29 37.78 -32.96
CA GLU A 56 16.67 39.19 -32.89
C GLU A 56 17.78 39.55 -33.87
N GLU A 57 18.74 38.66 -34.10
CA GLU A 57 19.79 38.86 -35.11
C GLU A 57 19.22 38.92 -36.54
N GLN A 58 17.99 38.41 -36.77
CA GLN A 58 17.28 38.50 -38.05
C GLN A 58 16.35 39.72 -38.15
N LYS A 59 16.32 40.58 -37.13
CA LYS A 59 15.50 41.79 -37.13
C LYS A 59 15.87 42.71 -38.29
N ALA A 60 14.85 43.18 -39.01
CA ALA A 60 14.97 44.03 -40.20
C ALA A 60 15.78 43.45 -41.38
N PHE A 61 16.21 42.18 -41.33
CA PHE A 61 16.81 41.51 -42.48
C PHE A 61 15.76 41.31 -43.56
N LYS A 62 16.07 41.75 -44.80
CA LYS A 62 15.14 41.67 -45.94
C LYS A 62 15.43 40.42 -46.77
N TYR A 63 14.41 39.60 -46.94
CA TYR A 63 14.40 38.39 -47.75
C TYR A 63 13.63 38.62 -49.05
N GLU A 64 13.94 37.85 -50.09
CA GLU A 64 13.27 37.88 -51.39
C GLU A 64 11.85 37.31 -51.33
N SER A 65 11.56 36.44 -50.36
CA SER A 65 10.22 35.88 -50.16
C SER A 65 10.07 35.29 -48.75
N ARG A 66 8.82 35.02 -48.34
CA ARG A 66 8.51 34.21 -47.15
C ARG A 66 9.16 32.83 -47.19
N THR A 67 9.26 32.22 -48.37
CA THR A 67 9.89 30.91 -48.56
C THR A 67 11.38 30.97 -48.23
N GLN A 68 12.10 31.96 -48.76
CA GLN A 68 13.53 32.14 -48.47
C GLN A 68 13.76 32.47 -46.99
N MET A 69 12.92 33.33 -46.39
CA MET A 69 12.96 33.61 -44.96
C MET A 69 12.79 32.33 -44.15
N ASN A 70 11.79 31.51 -44.48
CA ASN A 70 11.55 30.24 -43.80
C ASN A 70 12.74 29.29 -43.94
N GLU A 71 13.29 29.09 -45.13
CA GLU A 71 14.48 28.26 -45.35
C GLU A 71 15.67 28.72 -44.50
N LYS A 72 15.87 30.04 -44.38
CA LYS A 72 16.94 30.58 -43.53
C LYS A 72 16.70 30.30 -42.04
N PHE A 73 15.48 30.49 -41.55
CA PHE A 73 15.15 30.15 -40.17
C PHE A 73 15.21 28.65 -39.90
N MET A 74 14.89 27.80 -40.88
CA MET A 74 15.05 26.35 -40.77
C MET A 74 16.53 25.95 -40.60
N GLU A 75 17.45 26.65 -41.28
CA GLU A 75 18.89 26.46 -41.12
C GLU A 75 19.38 26.97 -39.75
N LEU A 76 19.04 28.22 -39.40
CA LEU A 76 19.48 28.87 -38.15
C LEU A 76 18.97 28.15 -36.90
N LEU A 77 17.76 27.57 -36.97
CA LEU A 77 17.12 26.86 -35.87
C LEU A 77 17.25 25.33 -35.99
N LYS A 78 18.17 24.82 -36.81
CA LYS A 78 18.38 23.37 -36.99
C LYS A 78 18.70 22.63 -35.69
N ALA A 79 19.37 23.29 -34.74
CA ALA A 79 19.65 22.75 -33.41
C ALA A 79 18.44 22.78 -32.46
N TYR A 80 17.33 23.41 -32.86
CA TYR A 80 16.14 23.67 -32.05
C TYR A 80 14.85 23.27 -32.79
N PRO A 81 14.71 21.97 -33.17
CA PRO A 81 13.63 21.49 -34.05
C PRO A 81 12.22 21.77 -33.51
N GLN A 82 12.05 21.81 -32.18
CA GLN A 82 10.77 22.15 -31.54
C GLN A 82 10.31 23.58 -31.84
N HIS A 83 11.23 24.54 -31.89
CA HIS A 83 10.92 25.95 -32.19
C HIS A 83 10.80 26.20 -33.69
N GLN A 84 11.51 25.43 -34.50
CA GLN A 84 11.52 25.53 -35.95
C GLN A 84 10.12 25.41 -36.56
N LYS A 85 9.31 24.45 -36.11
CA LYS A 85 7.91 24.30 -36.56
C LYS A 85 7.06 25.53 -36.24
N ILE A 86 7.26 26.11 -35.07
CA ILE A 86 6.53 27.29 -34.57
C ILE A 86 6.87 28.52 -35.42
N VAL A 87 8.17 28.75 -35.62
CA VAL A 87 8.67 29.87 -36.43
C VAL A 87 8.23 29.75 -37.88
N ASN A 88 8.32 28.56 -38.47
CA ASN A 88 7.84 28.32 -39.84
C ASN A 88 6.34 28.65 -39.96
N ASN A 89 5.51 28.08 -39.09
CA ASN A 89 4.07 28.37 -39.09
C ASN A 89 3.78 29.87 -38.94
N PHE A 90 4.52 30.57 -38.06
CA PHE A 90 4.40 32.01 -37.92
C PHE A 90 4.78 32.76 -39.20
N ILE A 91 5.93 32.46 -39.81
CA ILE A 91 6.39 33.11 -41.06
C ILE A 91 5.36 32.91 -42.19
N GLN A 92 4.82 31.70 -42.32
CA GLN A 92 3.88 31.38 -43.39
C GLN A 92 2.51 32.02 -43.18
N THR A 93 2.02 32.05 -41.94
CA THR A 93 0.62 32.40 -41.67
C THR A 93 0.40 33.76 -41.04
N SER A 94 1.43 34.36 -40.44
CA SER A 94 1.28 35.63 -39.74
C SER A 94 1.22 36.79 -40.73
N TRP A 95 0.29 37.71 -40.45
CA TRP A 95 0.16 38.99 -41.15
C TRP A 95 1.16 40.03 -40.63
N THR A 96 1.79 39.80 -39.48
CA THR A 96 2.81 40.71 -38.91
C THR A 96 4.13 40.64 -39.68
N VAL A 97 4.33 39.59 -40.47
CA VAL A 97 5.44 39.48 -41.42
C VAL A 97 5.22 40.52 -42.52
N ARG A 98 6.12 41.51 -42.58
CA ARG A 98 5.99 42.66 -43.49
C ARG A 98 6.48 42.31 -44.88
N GLU A 99 5.84 42.90 -45.87
CA GLU A 99 6.19 42.79 -47.28
C GLU A 99 6.29 44.21 -47.86
N ASP A 100 7.50 44.61 -48.27
CA ASP A 100 7.76 45.87 -48.96
C ASP A 100 7.88 45.60 -50.45
N THR A 101 7.04 46.22 -51.28
CA THR A 101 7.25 46.25 -52.73
C THR A 101 8.24 47.35 -53.09
N VAL A 102 9.42 46.96 -53.56
CA VAL A 102 10.44 47.87 -54.07
C VAL A 102 10.56 47.68 -55.57
N THR A 103 10.40 48.77 -56.32
CA THR A 103 10.68 48.76 -57.76
C THR A 103 12.19 48.68 -57.96
N ASP A 104 12.67 47.65 -58.64
CA ASP A 104 14.09 47.51 -58.94
C ASP A 104 14.53 48.46 -60.06
N ALA A 105 15.84 48.46 -60.35
CA ALA A 105 16.43 49.30 -61.39
C ALA A 105 15.87 49.04 -62.80
N MET A 106 15.15 47.92 -63.01
CA MET A 106 14.51 47.57 -64.27
C MET A 106 13.01 47.88 -64.29
N GLY A 107 12.46 48.51 -63.24
CA GLY A 107 11.03 48.81 -63.16
C GLY A 107 10.18 47.62 -62.69
N MET A 108 10.79 46.50 -62.30
CA MET A 108 10.04 45.33 -61.80
C MET A 108 9.77 45.46 -60.31
N LEU A 109 8.53 45.15 -59.91
CA LEU A 109 8.12 45.15 -58.51
C LEU A 109 8.67 43.90 -57.82
N ASN A 110 9.70 44.08 -56.98
CA ASN A 110 10.20 43.02 -56.12
C ASN A 110 9.62 43.18 -54.72
N THR A 111 8.89 42.17 -54.27
CA THR A 111 8.37 42.13 -52.90
C THR A 111 9.44 41.56 -51.99
N ARG A 112 9.84 42.32 -50.96
CA ARG A 112 10.81 41.88 -49.95
C ARG A 112 10.10 41.63 -48.63
N THR A 113 10.36 40.48 -48.04
CA THR A 113 9.76 40.07 -46.76
C THR A 113 10.73 40.35 -45.61
N TYR A 114 10.27 40.91 -44.49
CA TYR A 114 11.12 41.13 -43.31
C TYR A 114 10.31 41.09 -42.00
N LEU A 115 11.03 40.99 -40.87
CA LEU A 115 10.46 41.08 -39.52
C LEU A 115 10.86 42.43 -38.91
N ASP A 116 9.88 43.29 -38.63
CA ASP A 116 10.07 44.50 -37.85
C ASP A 116 10.05 44.20 -36.34
N ASP A 117 10.28 45.21 -35.49
CA ASP A 117 10.28 45.09 -34.03
C ASP A 117 8.99 44.44 -33.51
N TYR A 118 7.87 44.83 -34.09
CA TYR A 118 6.56 44.31 -33.74
C TYR A 118 6.40 42.83 -34.11
N ALA A 119 6.89 42.43 -35.29
CA ALA A 119 6.86 41.05 -35.76
C ALA A 119 7.79 40.16 -34.94
N ILE A 120 8.96 40.66 -34.54
CA ILE A 120 9.91 39.94 -33.67
C ILE A 120 9.30 39.72 -32.29
N ASP A 121 8.75 40.76 -31.67
CA ASP A 121 8.06 40.63 -30.38
C ASP A 121 6.87 39.68 -30.47
N SER A 122 6.09 39.77 -31.55
CA SER A 122 4.97 38.86 -31.82
C SER A 122 5.43 37.41 -32.00
N LEU A 123 6.57 37.18 -32.67
CA LEU A 123 7.13 35.85 -32.86
C LEU A 123 7.68 35.26 -31.57
N LYS A 124 8.46 36.04 -30.78
CA LYS A 124 8.93 35.59 -29.47
C LYS A 124 7.76 35.24 -28.58
N TRP A 125 6.76 36.11 -28.55
CA TRP A 125 5.55 35.87 -27.80
C TRP A 125 4.82 34.62 -28.31
N TYR A 126 4.71 34.41 -29.62
CA TYR A 126 4.12 33.20 -30.21
C TYR A 126 4.90 31.94 -29.86
N ILE A 127 6.24 32.01 -29.76
CA ILE A 127 7.08 30.90 -29.30
C ILE A 127 6.84 30.61 -27.82
N ILE A 128 6.83 31.63 -26.95
CA ILE A 128 6.53 31.45 -25.52
C ILE A 128 5.14 30.85 -25.37
N ASP A 129 4.17 31.40 -26.09
CA ASP A 129 2.76 31.02 -26.02
C ASP A 129 2.56 29.58 -26.51
N ASP A 130 3.03 29.25 -27.72
CA ASP A 130 2.92 27.89 -28.27
C ASP A 130 3.74 26.88 -27.46
N ALA A 131 4.92 27.24 -26.94
CA ALA A 131 5.69 26.37 -26.05
C ALA A 131 5.01 26.17 -24.69
N THR A 132 4.48 27.22 -24.07
CA THR A 132 3.74 27.14 -22.79
C THR A 132 2.42 26.35 -22.95
N TYR A 133 1.85 26.34 -24.15
CA TYR A 133 0.61 25.62 -24.47
C TYR A 133 0.80 24.24 -25.12
N ASN A 134 1.99 23.93 -25.60
CA ASN A 134 2.40 22.60 -26.03
C ASN A 134 3.18 21.86 -24.94
N MET A 135 3.65 22.57 -23.90
CA MET A 135 3.94 21.97 -22.61
C MET A 135 2.66 21.27 -22.20
N VAL A 136 2.68 19.94 -22.30
CA VAL A 136 1.47 19.16 -22.09
C VAL A 136 0.99 19.40 -20.65
N TYR A 137 1.89 19.75 -19.72
CA TYR A 137 1.60 19.89 -18.30
C TYR A 137 2.56 20.83 -17.55
N SER A 138 2.13 21.32 -16.38
CA SER A 138 2.86 22.34 -15.61
C SER A 138 3.96 21.77 -14.68
N LYS A 139 4.87 22.64 -14.22
CA LYS A 139 5.87 22.33 -13.18
C LYS A 139 5.22 21.74 -11.91
N GLN A 140 4.02 22.19 -11.56
CA GLN A 140 3.31 21.68 -10.39
C GLN A 140 2.82 20.24 -10.61
N VAL A 141 2.39 19.90 -11.83
CA VAL A 141 2.05 18.52 -12.17
C VAL A 141 3.32 17.66 -12.18
N TYR A 142 4.45 18.19 -12.66
CA TYR A 142 5.75 17.49 -12.54
C TYR A 142 6.08 17.16 -11.08
N GLU A 143 6.12 18.17 -10.22
CA GLU A 143 6.40 18.03 -8.78
C GLU A 143 5.41 17.05 -8.13
N PHE A 144 4.13 17.10 -8.53
CA PHE A 144 3.11 16.15 -8.08
C PHE A 144 3.41 14.70 -8.46
N ILE A 145 3.79 14.41 -9.71
CA ILE A 145 4.15 13.04 -10.11
C ILE A 145 5.45 12.60 -9.45
N GLN A 146 6.39 13.52 -9.24
CA GLN A 146 7.64 13.22 -8.52
C GLN A 146 7.35 12.72 -7.10
N LEU A 147 6.35 13.28 -6.41
CA LEU A 147 5.92 12.78 -5.09
C LEU A 147 5.38 11.34 -5.16
N MET A 148 4.87 10.91 -6.30
CA MET A 148 4.38 9.54 -6.51
C MET A 148 5.48 8.55 -6.91
N GLN A 149 6.71 9.01 -7.16
CA GLN A 149 7.82 8.12 -7.47
C GLN A 149 8.18 7.24 -6.27
N ASN A 150 8.72 6.05 -6.54
CA ASN A 150 9.13 5.08 -5.53
C ASN A 150 7.99 4.56 -4.63
N THR A 151 6.74 4.81 -5.02
CA THR A 151 5.57 4.21 -4.37
C THR A 151 5.00 3.15 -5.29
N ASP A 152 4.85 1.95 -4.76
CA ASP A 152 4.30 0.80 -5.47
C ASP A 152 2.86 0.56 -5.03
N PHE A 153 2.00 0.28 -6.02
CA PHE A 153 0.56 0.16 -5.85
C PHE A 153 0.08 -1.21 -6.34
N LEU A 154 -0.89 -1.75 -5.62
CA LEU A 154 -1.54 -3.02 -5.90
C LEU A 154 -2.20 -3.06 -7.27
N ASP A 155 -2.89 -1.98 -7.62
CA ASP A 155 -3.57 -1.80 -8.88
C ASP A 155 -3.60 -0.32 -9.30
N SER A 156 -3.98 -0.07 -10.54
CA SER A 156 -4.10 1.30 -11.07
C SER A 156 -5.11 2.14 -10.28
N MET A 157 -6.13 1.50 -9.73
CA MET A 157 -7.17 2.15 -8.96
C MET A 157 -6.64 2.68 -7.63
N GLN A 158 -5.82 1.92 -6.91
CA GLN A 158 -5.11 2.37 -5.71
C GLN A 158 -4.17 3.52 -6.02
N LEU A 159 -3.43 3.45 -7.13
CA LEU A 159 -2.57 4.55 -7.57
C LEU A 159 -3.36 5.84 -7.85
N HIS A 160 -4.48 5.76 -8.56
CA HIS A 160 -5.35 6.92 -8.80
C HIS A 160 -5.95 7.48 -7.51
N ARG A 161 -6.26 6.62 -6.54
CA ARG A 161 -6.75 7.04 -5.22
C ARG A 161 -5.66 7.80 -4.48
N TYR A 162 -4.45 7.25 -4.41
CA TYR A 162 -3.29 7.91 -3.81
C TYR A 162 -3.01 9.28 -4.46
N ALA A 163 -3.05 9.36 -5.79
CA ALA A 163 -2.90 10.61 -6.51
C ALA A 163 -3.95 11.67 -6.08
N LYS A 164 -5.22 11.27 -5.93
CA LYS A 164 -6.26 12.19 -5.43
C LYS A 164 -5.96 12.64 -4.00
N ASN A 165 -5.42 11.77 -3.15
CA ASN A 165 -5.11 12.11 -1.76
C ASN A 165 -3.93 13.07 -1.65
N LEU A 166 -2.88 12.85 -2.43
CA LEU A 166 -1.80 13.82 -2.59
C LEU A 166 -2.34 15.17 -3.06
N LEU A 167 -3.28 15.17 -4.00
CA LEU A 167 -3.89 16.40 -4.49
C LEU A 167 -4.70 17.09 -3.39
N ALA A 168 -5.48 16.34 -2.60
CA ALA A 168 -6.20 16.88 -1.45
C ALA A 168 -5.26 17.47 -0.39
N SER A 169 -4.18 16.75 -0.08
CA SER A 169 -3.12 17.16 0.84
C SER A 169 -2.43 18.44 0.37
N SER A 170 -2.13 18.55 -0.94
CA SER A 170 -1.52 19.74 -1.53
C SER A 170 -2.38 21.01 -1.39
N PHE A 171 -3.71 20.84 -1.34
CA PHE A 171 -4.65 21.92 -1.07
C PHE A 171 -4.98 22.08 0.42
N ASN A 172 -4.32 21.30 1.30
CA ASN A 172 -4.60 21.22 2.73
C ASN A 172 -6.10 21.07 3.02
N PHE A 173 -6.78 20.28 2.18
CA PHE A 173 -8.19 19.97 2.42
C PHE A 173 -8.30 19.21 3.72
N CYS A 174 -9.12 19.72 4.63
CA CYS A 174 -9.48 18.90 5.78
C CYS A 174 -8.55 19.09 6.99
N GLY A 175 -7.43 19.81 6.83
CA GLY A 175 -6.25 19.67 7.69
C GLY A 175 -6.34 20.30 9.07
N GLY A 176 -7.39 21.07 9.36
CA GLY A 176 -7.60 21.71 10.68
C GLY A 176 -6.60 22.81 11.08
N HIS A 177 -5.56 23.04 10.27
CA HIS A 177 -4.61 24.14 10.45
C HIS A 177 -4.72 25.13 9.29
N ILE A 178 -5.09 26.38 9.61
CA ILE A 178 -5.11 27.49 8.67
C ILE A 178 -3.68 27.96 8.46
N ASN A 179 -3.00 27.43 7.45
CA ASN A 179 -1.74 28.01 6.97
C ASN A 179 -2.06 29.04 5.88
N ASN A 180 -1.40 30.21 5.93
CA ASN A 180 -1.46 31.24 4.89
C ASN A 180 -0.72 30.77 3.62
N HIS A 181 -1.26 29.77 2.92
CA HIS A 181 -0.70 29.19 1.69
C HIS A 181 -1.33 29.73 0.40
N ASP A 182 -2.01 30.87 0.47
CA ASP A 182 -2.72 31.50 -0.65
C ASP A 182 -1.85 31.72 -1.89
N GLU A 183 -0.54 32.00 -1.73
CA GLU A 183 0.35 32.25 -2.86
C GLU A 183 0.61 31.01 -3.73
N ASN A 184 0.65 29.81 -3.13
CA ASN A 184 0.93 28.58 -3.88
C ASN A 184 -0.33 28.07 -4.63
N ILE A 185 -1.52 28.26 -4.07
CA ILE A 185 -2.78 27.80 -4.69
C ILE A 185 -3.04 28.54 -6.01
N ASP A 186 -2.79 29.85 -6.05
CA ASP A 186 -2.98 30.66 -7.27
C ASP A 186 -2.06 30.22 -8.40
N VAL A 187 -0.80 29.89 -8.07
CA VAL A 187 0.18 29.42 -9.05
C VAL A 187 -0.21 28.03 -9.57
N VAL A 188 -0.60 27.11 -8.69
CA VAL A 188 -1.07 25.77 -9.05
C VAL A 188 -2.29 25.87 -9.97
N LEU A 189 -3.34 26.59 -9.57
CA LEU A 189 -4.56 26.73 -10.38
C LEU A 189 -4.27 27.39 -11.72
N LYS A 190 -3.52 28.51 -11.78
CA LYS A 190 -3.16 29.15 -13.06
C LYS A 190 -2.48 28.17 -14.01
N SER A 191 -1.63 27.30 -13.48
CA SER A 191 -0.94 26.28 -14.26
C SER A 191 -1.88 25.20 -14.81
N LEU A 192 -2.85 24.73 -14.01
CA LEU A 192 -3.82 23.71 -14.42
C LEU A 192 -4.75 24.22 -15.53
N PHE A 193 -5.11 25.51 -15.50
CA PHE A 193 -6.00 26.11 -16.49
C PHE A 193 -5.31 26.51 -17.81
N ALA A 194 -4.00 26.29 -17.96
CA ALA A 194 -3.25 26.65 -19.18
C ALA A 194 -3.79 25.94 -20.44
N LYS A 195 -4.11 24.63 -20.37
CA LYS A 195 -4.70 23.86 -21.48
C LYS A 195 -6.07 24.42 -21.88
N LYS A 196 -6.91 24.76 -20.89
CA LYS A 196 -8.22 25.40 -21.12
C LYS A 196 -8.08 26.79 -21.74
N ARG A 197 -7.04 27.55 -21.36
CA ARG A 197 -6.71 28.85 -21.96
C ARG A 197 -6.47 28.76 -23.44
N LYS A 198 -5.64 27.80 -23.86
CA LYS A 198 -5.34 27.55 -25.26
C LYS A 198 -6.60 27.29 -26.07
N HIS A 199 -7.42 26.31 -25.66
CA HIS A 199 -8.65 25.98 -26.36
C HIS A 199 -9.60 27.17 -26.50
N LEU A 200 -9.67 28.01 -25.46
CA LEU A 200 -10.49 29.20 -25.49
C LEU A 200 -9.93 30.27 -26.44
N VAL A 201 -8.62 30.48 -26.44
CA VAL A 201 -7.94 31.40 -27.38
C VAL A 201 -8.12 30.91 -28.81
N ASP A 202 -7.89 29.63 -29.08
CA ASP A 202 -8.05 29.03 -30.41
C ASP A 202 -9.49 29.16 -30.90
N SER A 203 -10.48 28.84 -30.05
CA SER A 203 -11.89 28.99 -30.39
C SER A 203 -12.28 30.45 -30.68
N ILE A 204 -11.79 31.42 -29.88
CA ILE A 204 -12.04 32.85 -30.14
C ILE A 204 -11.37 33.28 -31.44
N ARG A 205 -10.12 32.86 -31.67
CA ARG A 205 -9.35 33.17 -32.88
C ARG A 205 -10.00 32.60 -34.14
N GLU A 206 -10.45 31.35 -34.10
CA GLU A 206 -11.16 30.70 -35.20
C GLU A 206 -12.48 31.41 -35.50
N ALA A 207 -13.26 31.74 -34.47
CA ALA A 207 -14.52 32.47 -34.62
C ALA A 207 -14.29 33.87 -35.23
N GLN A 208 -13.27 34.61 -34.78
CA GLN A 208 -12.97 35.93 -35.33
C GLN A 208 -12.41 35.85 -36.76
N SER A 209 -11.58 34.86 -37.06
CA SER A 209 -11.10 34.61 -38.42
C SER A 209 -12.27 34.30 -39.36
N ALA A 210 -13.25 33.48 -38.93
CA ALA A 210 -14.44 33.20 -39.71
C ALA A 210 -15.28 34.47 -39.96
N ILE A 211 -15.40 35.35 -38.97
CA ILE A 211 -16.09 36.66 -39.13
C ILE A 211 -15.37 37.53 -40.16
N CYS A 212 -14.04 37.62 -40.12
CA CYS A 212 -13.28 38.40 -41.10
C CYS A 212 -13.33 37.77 -42.50
N LYS A 213 -13.28 36.44 -42.61
CA LYS A 213 -13.46 35.74 -43.88
C LYS A 213 -14.83 36.03 -44.49
N ASN A 214 -15.90 36.01 -43.68
CA ASN A 214 -17.27 36.21 -44.16
C ASN A 214 -17.60 37.68 -44.47
N ARG A 215 -17.04 38.65 -43.74
CA ARG A 215 -17.32 40.09 -43.97
C ARG A 215 -16.68 40.64 -45.24
N GLU A 216 -15.60 40.03 -45.73
CA GLU A 216 -14.77 40.64 -46.78
C GLU A 216 -14.28 39.69 -47.86
N LEU A 217 -15.18 38.86 -48.38
CA LEU A 217 -14.93 37.95 -49.52
C LEU A 217 -14.50 38.63 -50.84
N LYS A 218 -14.26 39.95 -50.90
CA LYS A 218 -14.00 40.66 -52.16
C LYS A 218 -12.72 41.50 -52.26
N LYS A 219 -11.92 41.71 -51.19
CA LYS A 219 -10.62 42.42 -51.29
C LYS A 219 -9.62 41.93 -50.24
N ILE A 220 -8.52 41.30 -50.68
CA ILE A 220 -7.42 40.75 -49.84
C ILE A 220 -6.82 41.84 -48.92
N GLU A 221 -6.66 43.07 -49.42
CA GLU A 221 -6.16 44.21 -48.63
C GLU A 221 -6.99 44.51 -47.38
N LYS A 222 -8.31 44.29 -47.42
CA LYS A 222 -9.17 44.62 -46.28
C LYS A 222 -9.20 43.50 -45.24
N TYR A 223 -9.01 42.25 -45.65
CA TYR A 223 -8.92 41.11 -44.73
C TYR A 223 -7.78 41.30 -43.71
N GLY A 224 -6.62 41.81 -44.16
CA GLY A 224 -5.50 42.17 -43.28
C GLY A 224 -5.91 43.21 -42.23
N VAL A 225 -6.58 44.29 -42.66
CA VAL A 225 -7.09 45.36 -41.78
C VAL A 225 -8.17 44.83 -40.82
N CYS A 226 -9.04 43.92 -41.26
CA CYS A 226 -10.03 43.26 -40.41
C CYS A 226 -9.37 42.40 -39.33
N MET A 227 -8.35 41.62 -39.70
CA MET A 227 -7.59 40.78 -38.77
C MET A 227 -6.82 41.63 -37.76
N GLU A 228 -6.18 42.73 -38.19
CA GLU A 228 -5.48 43.66 -37.30
C GLU A 228 -6.43 44.33 -36.30
N LYS A 229 -7.64 44.71 -36.75
CA LYS A 229 -8.65 45.37 -35.90
C LYS A 229 -9.41 44.40 -34.99
N ASN A 230 -9.80 43.22 -35.49
CA ASN A 230 -10.71 42.31 -34.80
C ASN A 230 -10.02 41.09 -34.17
N CYS A 231 -8.87 40.65 -34.70
CA CYS A 231 -8.06 39.54 -34.18
C CYS A 231 -6.82 40.03 -33.42
N ASN A 232 -6.93 41.17 -32.72
CA ASN A 232 -5.88 41.64 -31.84
C ASN A 232 -5.64 40.59 -30.74
N MET A 233 -4.51 39.89 -30.82
CA MET A 233 -4.18 38.81 -29.88
C MET A 233 -4.25 39.29 -28.43
N ARG A 234 -3.76 40.51 -28.11
CA ARG A 234 -3.86 41.05 -26.74
C ARG A 234 -5.30 41.11 -26.24
N GLN A 235 -6.26 41.42 -27.12
CA GLN A 235 -7.68 41.44 -26.77
C GLN A 235 -8.26 40.02 -26.65
N ILE A 236 -7.88 39.08 -27.52
CA ILE A 236 -8.26 37.66 -27.43
C ILE A 236 -7.79 37.09 -26.10
N TYR A 237 -6.52 37.28 -25.74
CA TYR A 237 -5.97 36.87 -24.44
C TYR A 237 -6.69 37.54 -23.29
N ARG A 238 -6.92 38.86 -23.36
CA ARG A 238 -7.65 39.56 -22.29
C ARG A 238 -9.06 38.98 -22.11
N ASN A 239 -9.73 38.57 -23.19
CA ASN A 239 -11.05 37.95 -23.13
C ASN A 239 -10.98 36.51 -22.60
N ALA A 240 -9.98 35.73 -23.03
CA ALA A 240 -9.72 34.40 -22.51
C ALA A 240 -9.39 34.44 -21.02
N ASP A 241 -8.49 35.34 -20.62
CA ASP A 241 -8.06 35.58 -19.25
C ASP A 241 -9.22 36.00 -18.37
N LYS A 242 -10.13 36.86 -18.84
CA LYS A 242 -11.33 37.21 -18.07
C LYS A 242 -12.18 35.97 -17.75
N ARG A 243 -12.43 35.11 -18.74
CA ARG A 243 -13.21 33.86 -18.56
C ARG A 243 -12.47 32.87 -17.65
N ILE A 244 -11.16 32.75 -17.80
CA ILE A 244 -10.36 31.81 -17.00
C ILE A 244 -10.16 32.32 -15.59
N THR A 245 -9.95 33.61 -15.39
CA THR A 245 -9.88 34.25 -14.07
C THR A 245 -11.16 33.98 -13.29
N SER A 246 -12.33 34.03 -13.94
CA SER A 246 -13.59 33.67 -13.26
C SER A 246 -13.66 32.19 -12.86
N ASP A 247 -13.07 31.28 -13.65
CA ASP A 247 -13.03 29.85 -13.31
C ASP A 247 -11.99 29.56 -12.23
N ILE A 248 -10.80 30.17 -12.31
CA ILE A 248 -9.76 30.11 -11.27
C ILE A 248 -10.30 30.67 -9.95
N GLN A 249 -10.97 31.82 -9.97
CA GLN A 249 -11.59 32.39 -8.76
C GLN A 249 -12.68 31.48 -8.19
N ARG A 250 -13.43 30.78 -9.04
CA ARG A 250 -14.43 29.80 -8.61
C ARG A 250 -13.78 28.60 -7.92
N GLU A 251 -12.72 28.04 -8.50
CA GLU A 251 -11.96 26.94 -7.87
C GLU A 251 -11.24 27.40 -6.61
N LYS A 252 -10.64 28.60 -6.63
CA LYS A 252 -9.98 29.18 -5.45
C LYS A 252 -10.98 29.34 -4.30
N LYS A 253 -12.13 29.99 -4.56
CA LYS A 253 -13.19 30.14 -3.57
C LYS A 253 -13.72 28.80 -3.05
N PHE A 254 -13.71 27.78 -3.91
CA PHE A 254 -14.00 26.42 -3.48
C PHE A 254 -12.90 25.89 -2.58
N ILE A 255 -11.63 25.97 -2.99
CA ILE A 255 -10.49 25.47 -2.21
C ILE A 255 -10.41 26.16 -0.84
N ASP A 256 -10.47 27.49 -0.80
CA ASP A 256 -10.45 28.31 0.42
C ASP A 256 -11.59 27.97 1.39
N ARG A 257 -12.72 27.46 0.87
CA ARG A 257 -13.85 27.03 1.71
C ARG A 257 -13.51 25.79 2.53
N TYR A 258 -12.59 24.94 2.06
CA TYR A 258 -12.28 23.65 2.67
C TYR A 258 -10.84 23.53 3.17
N SER A 259 -9.94 24.38 2.69
CA SER A 259 -8.53 24.40 3.10
C SER A 259 -8.40 24.84 4.56
N GLY A 260 -7.61 24.09 5.34
CA GLY A 260 -7.29 24.41 6.74
C GLY A 260 -8.45 24.34 7.72
N ARG A 261 -9.63 23.89 7.28
CA ARG A 261 -10.80 23.67 8.17
C ARG A 261 -10.86 22.23 8.62
N ILE A 262 -11.56 21.97 9.71
CA ILE A 262 -12.07 20.64 10.02
C ILE A 262 -13.38 20.50 9.25
N CYS A 263 -13.45 19.57 8.30
CA CYS A 263 -14.67 19.33 7.55
C CYS A 263 -15.56 18.35 8.29
N SER A 264 -16.87 18.61 8.30
CA SER A 264 -17.87 17.56 8.49
C SER A 264 -17.88 16.62 7.28
N ASP A 265 -18.49 15.45 7.43
CA ASP A 265 -18.49 14.41 6.40
C ASP A 265 -19.19 14.85 5.11
N ASP A 266 -20.23 15.66 5.23
CA ASP A 266 -20.94 16.28 4.11
C ASP A 266 -20.07 17.27 3.33
N LEU A 267 -19.26 18.04 4.05
CA LEU A 267 -18.31 18.96 3.43
C LEU A 267 -17.22 18.17 2.73
N TRP A 268 -16.70 17.11 3.36
CA TRP A 268 -15.75 16.19 2.75
C TRP A 268 -16.26 15.56 1.46
N LYS A 269 -17.51 15.10 1.43
CA LYS A 269 -18.11 14.55 0.21
C LYS A 269 -18.08 15.53 -0.96
N LYS A 270 -18.55 16.77 -0.73
CA LYS A 270 -18.53 17.84 -1.75
C LYS A 270 -17.10 18.19 -2.18
N SER A 271 -16.15 18.20 -1.24
CA SER A 271 -14.72 18.35 -1.52
C SER A 271 -14.21 17.27 -2.46
N PHE A 272 -14.52 16.00 -2.19
CA PHE A 272 -14.08 14.87 -2.99
C PHE A 272 -14.66 14.82 -4.39
N ASP A 273 -15.95 15.07 -4.57
CA ASP A 273 -16.56 15.06 -5.92
C ASP A 273 -15.92 16.14 -6.81
N ARG A 274 -15.58 17.30 -6.22
CA ARG A 274 -14.89 18.36 -6.94
C ARG A 274 -13.43 18.03 -7.19
N LEU A 275 -12.74 17.48 -6.20
CA LEU A 275 -11.37 17.00 -6.32
C LEU A 275 -11.24 15.93 -7.41
N ASP A 276 -12.19 15.00 -7.51
CA ASP A 276 -12.25 13.98 -8.53
C ASP A 276 -12.41 14.58 -9.94
N SER A 277 -13.21 15.64 -10.05
CA SER A 277 -13.34 16.42 -11.28
C SER A 277 -12.01 17.09 -11.65
N LEU A 278 -11.34 17.75 -10.70
CA LEU A 278 -10.04 18.39 -10.92
C LEU A 278 -8.97 17.37 -11.31
N TYR A 279 -8.93 16.24 -10.61
CA TYR A 279 -8.02 15.13 -10.89
C TYR A 279 -8.23 14.59 -12.30
N SER A 280 -9.48 14.25 -12.63
CA SER A 280 -9.84 13.68 -13.94
C SER A 280 -9.54 14.65 -15.09
N LEU A 281 -9.72 15.95 -14.87
CA LEU A 281 -9.47 16.97 -15.88
C LEU A 281 -7.98 17.26 -16.11
N TYR A 282 -7.16 17.25 -15.05
CA TYR A 282 -5.80 17.80 -15.13
C TYR A 282 -4.67 16.82 -14.83
N PHE A 283 -4.92 15.79 -14.02
CA PHE A 283 -3.87 14.88 -13.53
C PHE A 283 -4.01 13.47 -14.09
N LYS A 284 -5.22 13.00 -14.38
CA LYS A 284 -5.45 11.60 -14.78
C LYS A 284 -4.62 11.19 -16.01
N GLU A 285 -4.70 11.97 -17.10
CA GLU A 285 -3.96 11.70 -18.34
C GLU A 285 -2.45 11.59 -18.11
N VAL A 286 -1.94 12.44 -17.22
CA VAL A 286 -0.52 12.50 -16.85
C VAL A 286 -0.09 11.28 -16.06
N VAL A 287 -0.87 10.97 -15.03
CA VAL A 287 -0.65 9.82 -14.16
C VAL A 287 -0.72 8.54 -14.97
N ASP A 288 -1.73 8.40 -15.85
CA ASP A 288 -1.87 7.30 -16.80
C ASP A 288 -0.66 7.18 -17.74
N SER A 289 -0.16 8.31 -18.27
CA SER A 289 1.00 8.30 -19.17
C SER A 289 2.30 7.90 -18.46
N SER A 290 2.44 8.24 -17.18
CA SER A 290 3.62 7.97 -16.33
C SER A 290 3.57 6.57 -15.68
N LEU A 291 2.40 5.94 -15.69
CA LEU A 291 2.14 4.63 -15.13
C LEU A 291 2.94 3.55 -15.86
N VAL A 292 3.50 2.63 -15.09
CA VAL A 292 4.07 1.38 -15.59
C VAL A 292 3.47 0.22 -14.80
N LYS A 293 2.88 -0.73 -15.53
CA LYS A 293 2.49 -2.04 -15.00
C LYS A 293 3.74 -2.92 -15.02
N ILE A 294 4.13 -3.44 -13.86
CA ILE A 294 5.25 -4.38 -13.73
C ILE A 294 4.65 -5.77 -13.56
N SER A 295 4.86 -6.64 -14.54
CA SER A 295 4.42 -8.04 -14.56
C SER A 295 5.57 -9.04 -14.57
N ASP A 296 6.76 -8.61 -15.00
CA ASP A 296 7.92 -9.48 -15.10
C ASP A 296 8.62 -9.50 -13.74
N TYR A 297 8.32 -10.54 -12.95
CA TYR A 297 8.91 -10.73 -11.64
C TYR A 297 9.84 -11.95 -11.65
N GLU A 298 11.12 -11.73 -11.35
CA GLU A 298 12.05 -12.83 -11.08
C GLU A 298 11.73 -13.43 -9.71
N GLU A 299 11.72 -14.76 -9.62
CA GLU A 299 11.47 -15.42 -8.35
C GLU A 299 12.66 -15.25 -7.39
N VAL A 300 12.54 -14.26 -6.50
CA VAL A 300 13.51 -14.02 -5.45
C VAL A 300 12.97 -14.54 -4.12
N PRO A 301 13.79 -15.24 -3.31
CA PRO A 301 13.40 -15.64 -1.96
C PRO A 301 12.96 -14.46 -1.09
N ILE A 302 11.91 -14.66 -0.30
CA ILE A 302 11.40 -13.66 0.63
C ILE A 302 12.38 -13.58 1.81
N ASN A 303 12.83 -12.36 2.14
CA ASN A 303 13.75 -12.13 3.24
C ASN A 303 13.11 -11.18 4.25
N LEU A 304 12.49 -11.74 5.28
CA LEU A 304 12.06 -10.95 6.43
C LEU A 304 13.26 -10.78 7.35
N LYS A 305 13.86 -9.59 7.38
CA LYS A 305 14.84 -9.26 8.39
C LYS A 305 14.13 -8.61 9.57
N GLY A 306 14.12 -9.28 10.72
CA GLY A 306 13.99 -8.59 11.99
C GLY A 306 15.30 -7.86 12.26
N LYS A 307 15.24 -6.57 12.60
CA LYS A 307 16.43 -5.84 13.08
C LYS A 307 16.76 -6.35 14.50
N THR A 308 16.92 -5.46 15.46
CA THR A 308 16.98 -5.79 16.89
C THR A 308 15.58 -5.85 17.50
N CYS A 309 14.54 -6.14 16.70
CA CYS A 309 13.17 -6.19 17.19
C CYS A 309 12.92 -7.45 18.01
N GLY A 310 12.09 -7.29 19.02
CA GLY A 310 11.64 -8.33 19.93
C GLY A 310 10.61 -9.29 19.34
N CYS A 311 10.00 -10.07 20.23
CA CYS A 311 8.83 -10.88 19.93
C CYS A 311 7.58 -9.98 19.90
N SER A 312 6.56 -10.42 19.17
CA SER A 312 5.24 -9.78 19.15
C SER A 312 4.66 -9.58 20.56
N HIS A 313 4.18 -8.37 20.83
CA HIS A 313 3.43 -8.01 22.03
C HIS A 313 1.95 -8.46 21.98
N LYS A 314 1.61 -9.51 21.24
CA LYS A 314 0.22 -9.94 20.98
C LYS A 314 -0.68 -9.98 22.23
N GLU A 315 -0.16 -10.39 23.38
CA GLU A 315 -0.92 -10.45 24.64
C GLU A 315 -1.17 -9.06 25.27
N GLU A 316 -0.29 -8.11 24.97
CA GLU A 316 -0.29 -6.73 25.44
C GLU A 316 -0.97 -5.77 24.44
N LEU A 317 -1.39 -6.24 23.26
CA LEU A 317 -2.21 -5.44 22.33
C LEU A 317 -3.70 -5.53 22.72
N ASN A 318 -4.54 -4.61 22.24
CA ASN A 318 -6.00 -4.54 22.41
C ASN A 318 -6.78 -5.38 21.38
N GLY A 319 -6.15 -5.78 20.28
CA GLY A 319 -6.70 -6.73 19.32
C GLY A 319 -5.73 -7.10 18.21
N GLY A 320 -6.26 -7.51 17.05
CA GLY A 320 -5.47 -8.06 15.95
C GLY A 320 -4.86 -6.96 15.08
N VAL A 321 -3.54 -6.81 15.15
CA VAL A 321 -2.79 -5.98 14.21
C VAL A 321 -2.18 -6.88 13.13
N VAL A 322 -2.51 -6.62 11.86
CA VAL A 322 -2.11 -7.44 10.71
C VAL A 322 -1.25 -6.61 9.76
N GLY A 323 0.01 -7.00 9.55
CA GLY A 323 0.88 -6.39 8.55
C GLY A 323 0.73 -7.09 7.19
N PHE A 324 0.35 -6.37 6.14
CA PHE A 324 0.31 -6.91 4.78
C PHE A 324 1.66 -6.74 4.10
N TYR A 325 2.40 -7.85 3.93
CA TYR A 325 3.70 -7.85 3.28
C TYR A 325 3.55 -8.17 1.79
N PRO A 326 3.78 -7.21 0.88
CA PRO A 326 3.58 -7.42 -0.54
C PRO A 326 4.72 -8.22 -1.19
N TYR A 327 4.41 -8.97 -2.24
CA TYR A 327 5.39 -9.79 -2.95
C TYR A 327 6.53 -9.00 -3.58
N TRP A 328 6.30 -7.75 -4.00
CA TRP A 328 7.33 -6.92 -4.63
C TRP A 328 8.41 -6.46 -3.63
N TYR A 329 8.24 -6.70 -2.33
CA TYR A 329 9.29 -6.54 -1.33
C TYR A 329 10.17 -7.80 -1.17
N ALA A 330 9.84 -8.92 -1.84
CA ALA A 330 10.71 -10.08 -1.81
C ALA A 330 12.08 -9.73 -2.43
N GLY A 331 13.16 -10.14 -1.75
CA GLY A 331 14.53 -9.75 -2.09
C GLY A 331 14.94 -8.33 -1.67
N ASP A 332 14.02 -7.46 -1.23
CA ASP A 332 14.38 -6.10 -0.83
C ASP A 332 15.13 -6.09 0.50
N THR A 333 16.44 -5.85 0.43
CA THR A 333 17.31 -5.76 1.60
C THR A 333 17.35 -4.38 2.24
N THR A 334 16.69 -3.38 1.65
CA THR A 334 16.63 -2.00 2.16
C THR A 334 15.52 -1.79 3.19
N LYS A 335 14.68 -2.80 3.40
CA LYS A 335 13.56 -2.80 4.33
C LYS A 335 13.69 -3.92 5.36
N TRP A 336 13.00 -3.75 6.48
CA TRP A 336 12.94 -4.71 7.58
C TRP A 336 11.52 -4.76 8.16
N VAL A 337 11.21 -5.83 8.90
CA VAL A 337 9.89 -6.03 9.50
C VAL A 337 9.97 -5.93 11.01
N ASP A 338 9.16 -5.05 11.58
CA ASP A 338 9.06 -4.89 13.02
C ASP A 338 7.98 -5.79 13.60
N PHE A 339 8.40 -6.96 14.08
CA PHE A 339 7.47 -7.97 14.58
C PHE A 339 6.81 -7.62 15.92
N GLU A 340 7.34 -6.65 16.69
CA GLU A 340 6.81 -6.33 18.02
C GLU A 340 5.37 -5.78 17.95
N GLY A 341 5.08 -4.98 16.93
CA GLY A 341 3.81 -4.27 16.76
C GLY A 341 2.74 -5.02 15.95
N VAL A 342 2.99 -6.27 15.56
CA VAL A 342 2.03 -7.06 14.76
C VAL A 342 1.72 -8.39 15.41
N THR A 343 0.49 -8.85 15.25
CA THR A 343 0.04 -10.17 15.69
C THR A 343 0.08 -11.21 14.57
N ARG A 344 -0.10 -10.74 13.32
CA ARG A 344 -0.06 -11.55 12.11
C ARG A 344 0.62 -10.77 10.98
N LEU A 345 1.22 -11.50 10.06
CA LEU A 345 1.66 -11.01 8.77
C LEU A 345 0.85 -11.72 7.68
N ALA A 346 0.31 -10.95 6.74
CA ALA A 346 -0.39 -11.46 5.57
C ALA A 346 0.50 -11.28 4.35
N TYR A 347 1.02 -12.37 3.79
CA TYR A 347 1.82 -12.32 2.56
C TYR A 347 0.90 -12.16 1.35
N TYR A 348 0.96 -10.99 0.71
CA TYR A 348 0.24 -10.69 -0.52
C TYR A 348 1.09 -11.08 -1.72
N GLY A 349 0.86 -12.27 -2.29
CA GLY A 349 1.71 -12.74 -3.39
C GLY A 349 1.28 -13.99 -4.14
N LEU A 350 0.05 -14.49 -3.94
CA LEU A 350 -0.42 -15.68 -4.65
C LEU A 350 -1.60 -15.34 -5.57
N LYS A 351 -1.56 -15.84 -6.80
CA LYS A 351 -2.68 -15.78 -7.76
C LYS A 351 -3.30 -17.16 -7.93
N ILE A 352 -4.61 -17.20 -8.16
CA ILE A 352 -5.34 -18.43 -8.45
C ILE A 352 -5.73 -18.43 -9.93
N ASP A 353 -5.31 -19.47 -10.65
CA ASP A 353 -5.75 -19.67 -12.04
C ASP A 353 -7.21 -20.16 -12.13
N LYS A 354 -7.74 -20.31 -13.36
CA LYS A 354 -9.13 -20.73 -13.59
C LYS A 354 -9.46 -22.15 -13.12
N ASP A 355 -8.45 -22.99 -12.91
CA ASP A 355 -8.59 -24.38 -12.48
C ASP A 355 -8.44 -24.52 -10.96
N GLY A 356 -8.15 -23.43 -10.24
CA GLY A 356 -7.99 -23.42 -8.78
C GLY A 356 -6.55 -23.64 -8.31
N ASN A 357 -5.55 -23.62 -9.21
CA ASN A 357 -4.15 -23.83 -8.82
C ASN A 357 -3.51 -22.52 -8.33
N LEU A 358 -2.60 -22.65 -7.36
CA LEU A 358 -1.89 -21.51 -6.79
C LEU A 358 -0.58 -21.23 -7.54
N HIS A 359 -0.41 -19.98 -7.96
CA HIS A 359 0.78 -19.50 -8.65
C HIS A 359 1.45 -18.38 -7.87
N THR A 360 2.78 -18.34 -7.94
CA THR A 360 3.62 -17.22 -7.49
C THR A 360 3.44 -16.02 -8.43
N PRO A 361 3.97 -14.82 -8.11
CA PRO A 361 3.85 -13.65 -8.97
C PRO A 361 4.46 -13.86 -10.38
N SER A 362 5.48 -14.71 -10.50
CA SER A 362 6.13 -15.07 -11.77
C SER A 362 5.30 -16.03 -12.63
N GLY A 363 4.22 -16.59 -12.08
CA GLY A 363 3.40 -17.63 -12.70
C GLY A 363 3.88 -19.07 -12.45
N ALA A 364 4.87 -19.30 -11.58
CA ALA A 364 5.27 -20.66 -11.22
C ALA A 364 4.32 -21.28 -10.17
N SER A 365 4.27 -22.61 -10.11
CA SER A 365 3.49 -23.33 -9.09
C SER A 365 3.96 -22.95 -7.67
N ALA A 366 3.04 -22.41 -6.86
CA ALA A 366 3.33 -22.01 -5.48
C ALA A 366 3.77 -23.20 -4.61
N LEU A 367 3.13 -24.37 -4.77
CA LEU A 367 3.49 -25.58 -4.04
C LEU A 367 4.94 -26.01 -4.31
N THR A 368 5.34 -25.95 -5.57
CA THR A 368 6.71 -26.29 -6.00
C THR A 368 7.71 -25.26 -5.48
N TYR A 369 7.41 -23.97 -5.65
CA TYR A 369 8.28 -22.88 -5.22
C TYR A 369 8.54 -22.92 -3.71
N PHE A 370 7.47 -22.96 -2.90
CA PHE A 370 7.59 -22.97 -1.44
C PHE A 370 7.97 -24.32 -0.85
N SER A 371 8.17 -25.37 -1.66
CA SER A 371 8.76 -26.62 -1.17
C SER A 371 10.25 -26.48 -0.83
N LYS A 372 10.93 -25.50 -1.43
CA LYS A 372 12.36 -25.23 -1.21
C LYS A 372 12.57 -24.44 0.08
N LYS A 373 13.59 -24.80 0.85
CA LYS A 373 13.86 -24.21 2.17
C LYS A 373 14.09 -22.70 2.10
N GLU A 374 14.86 -22.22 1.13
CA GLU A 374 15.11 -20.80 0.94
C GLU A 374 13.82 -19.98 0.77
N ASN A 375 12.76 -20.58 0.22
CA ASN A 375 11.53 -19.87 -0.12
C ASN A 375 10.51 -19.84 1.00
N TYR A 376 10.58 -20.74 2.00
CA TYR A 376 9.70 -20.73 3.17
C TYR A 376 10.37 -20.27 4.46
N GLU A 377 11.69 -20.02 4.47
CA GLU A 377 12.41 -19.66 5.71
C GLU A 377 11.88 -18.37 6.36
N PHE A 378 11.31 -17.46 5.57
CA PHE A 378 10.64 -16.27 6.09
C PHE A 378 9.43 -16.59 6.98
N VAL A 379 8.76 -17.73 6.74
CA VAL A 379 7.67 -18.23 7.59
C VAL A 379 8.24 -18.57 8.97
N ASN A 380 9.34 -19.32 9.01
CA ASN A 380 10.04 -19.66 10.25
C ASN A 380 10.49 -18.41 10.99
N GLU A 381 10.92 -17.37 10.28
CA GLU A 381 11.30 -16.10 10.88
C GLU A 381 10.13 -15.39 11.58
N ALA A 382 8.98 -15.25 10.92
CA ALA A 382 7.79 -14.69 11.55
C ALA A 382 7.38 -15.49 12.80
N HIS A 383 7.42 -16.82 12.72
CA HIS A 383 7.10 -17.71 13.85
C HIS A 383 8.08 -17.61 15.01
N ARG A 384 9.39 -17.40 14.76
CA ARG A 384 10.40 -17.12 15.80
C ARG A 384 10.03 -15.89 16.61
N HIS A 385 9.51 -14.86 15.95
CA HIS A 385 9.03 -13.63 16.58
C HIS A 385 7.59 -13.72 17.13
N ASN A 386 7.02 -14.92 17.19
CA ASN A 386 5.64 -15.16 17.66
C ASN A 386 4.56 -14.44 16.84
N VAL A 387 4.80 -14.28 15.53
CA VAL A 387 3.85 -13.69 14.59
C VAL A 387 3.30 -14.78 13.69
N LYS A 388 1.96 -14.84 13.56
CA LYS A 388 1.29 -15.77 12.65
C LYS A 388 1.45 -15.33 11.20
N LEU A 389 1.48 -16.26 10.25
CA LEU A 389 1.57 -15.95 8.83
C LEU A 389 0.32 -16.41 8.06
N ASP A 390 -0.33 -15.48 7.37
CA ASP A 390 -1.46 -15.74 6.48
C ASP A 390 -1.05 -15.58 5.01
N TRP A 391 -1.56 -16.45 4.15
CA TRP A 391 -1.35 -16.36 2.70
C TRP A 391 -2.52 -15.65 2.05
N VAL A 392 -2.30 -14.51 1.39
CA VAL A 392 -3.36 -13.85 0.60
C VAL A 392 -3.35 -14.42 -0.81
N VAL A 393 -4.47 -15.02 -1.20
CA VAL A 393 -4.68 -15.63 -2.51
C VAL A 393 -5.70 -14.79 -3.30
N VAL A 394 -5.32 -14.41 -4.53
CA VAL A 394 -6.05 -13.41 -5.31
C VAL A 394 -6.62 -14.03 -6.57
N ARG A 395 -7.88 -13.70 -6.86
CA ARG A 395 -8.53 -13.96 -8.15
C ARG A 395 -9.43 -12.79 -8.52
N ASP A 396 -9.34 -12.32 -9.75
CA ASP A 396 -10.01 -11.11 -10.24
C ASP A 396 -10.87 -11.30 -11.50
N ASP A 397 -10.69 -12.42 -12.23
CA ASP A 397 -11.53 -12.81 -13.36
C ASP A 397 -12.31 -14.10 -13.07
N TRP A 398 -13.62 -14.09 -13.28
CA TRP A 398 -14.51 -15.24 -13.07
C TRP A 398 -15.17 -15.74 -14.36
N LYS A 399 -14.73 -15.24 -15.52
CA LYS A 399 -15.23 -15.72 -16.82
C LYS A 399 -14.81 -17.16 -17.06
N ASN A 400 -15.76 -17.97 -17.53
CA ASN A 400 -15.55 -19.38 -17.91
C ASN A 400 -15.00 -20.27 -16.78
N VAL A 401 -15.27 -19.92 -15.52
CA VAL A 401 -14.86 -20.74 -14.36
C VAL A 401 -15.95 -21.75 -14.03
N ASP A 402 -15.59 -23.02 -14.01
CA ASP A 402 -16.41 -24.04 -13.35
C ASP A 402 -16.15 -23.97 -11.84
N LEU A 403 -17.06 -23.30 -11.12
CA LEU A 403 -16.92 -23.04 -9.69
C LEU A 403 -16.75 -24.32 -8.86
N GLU A 404 -17.36 -25.44 -9.24
CA GLU A 404 -17.29 -26.67 -8.46
C GLU A 404 -15.90 -27.31 -8.58
N LYS A 405 -15.39 -27.45 -9.82
CA LYS A 405 -14.04 -27.95 -10.07
C LYS A 405 -12.99 -27.00 -9.49
N PHE A 406 -13.17 -25.69 -9.68
CA PHE A 406 -12.29 -24.65 -9.16
C PHE A 406 -12.14 -24.75 -7.64
N PHE A 407 -13.25 -24.76 -6.90
CA PHE A 407 -13.20 -24.80 -5.43
C PHE A 407 -12.63 -26.11 -4.89
N LYS A 408 -12.94 -27.25 -5.53
CA LYS A 408 -12.38 -28.54 -5.14
C LYS A 408 -10.86 -28.55 -5.25
N ASN A 409 -10.32 -28.08 -6.38
CA ASN A 409 -8.88 -28.00 -6.59
C ASN A 409 -8.22 -26.98 -5.65
N LEU A 410 -8.82 -25.81 -5.49
CA LEU A 410 -8.33 -24.76 -4.60
C LEU A 410 -8.22 -25.24 -3.15
N THR A 411 -9.19 -26.05 -2.67
CA THR A 411 -9.11 -26.66 -1.33
C THR A 411 -7.86 -27.54 -1.18
N VAL A 412 -7.56 -28.37 -2.18
CA VAL A 412 -6.38 -29.26 -2.16
C VAL A 412 -5.08 -28.45 -2.17
N GLU A 413 -5.03 -27.40 -3.00
CA GLU A 413 -3.86 -26.53 -3.13
C GLU A 413 -3.59 -25.75 -1.84
N ILE A 414 -4.62 -25.13 -1.25
CA ILE A 414 -4.49 -24.41 0.02
C ILE A 414 -4.09 -25.35 1.16
N ASP A 415 -4.73 -26.53 1.28
CA ASP A 415 -4.40 -27.53 2.30
C ASP A 415 -2.95 -27.98 2.18
N SER A 416 -2.50 -28.30 0.96
CA SER A 416 -1.11 -28.72 0.68
C SER A 416 -0.11 -27.61 0.97
N LEU A 417 -0.47 -26.35 0.69
CA LEU A 417 0.38 -25.21 0.98
C LEU A 417 0.52 -24.98 2.49
N LEU A 418 -0.60 -24.84 3.20
CA LEU A 418 -0.61 -24.44 4.61
C LEU A 418 -0.08 -25.54 5.53
N ASN A 419 -0.54 -26.78 5.37
CA ASN A 419 -0.25 -27.86 6.33
C ASN A 419 1.10 -28.55 6.09
N ALA A 420 1.91 -28.07 5.14
CA ALA A 420 3.29 -28.50 4.99
C ALA A 420 4.13 -28.04 6.20
N LYS A 421 4.90 -28.97 6.79
CA LYS A 421 5.72 -28.66 7.97
C LYS A 421 7.00 -27.91 7.60
N VAL A 422 7.29 -26.80 8.28
CA VAL A 422 8.46 -25.94 8.01
C VAL A 422 9.54 -25.98 9.10
N ASN A 423 9.16 -26.40 10.31
CA ASN A 423 10.08 -26.45 11.46
C ASN A 423 11.16 -27.52 11.33
N SER A 424 12.34 -27.20 11.86
CA SER A 424 13.42 -28.16 12.03
C SER A 424 13.02 -29.29 12.98
N TYR A 425 13.68 -30.45 12.85
CA TYR A 425 13.50 -31.55 13.80
C TYR A 425 13.83 -31.14 15.24
N PHE A 426 14.82 -30.27 15.42
CA PHE A 426 15.20 -29.75 16.74
C PHE A 426 14.07 -28.95 17.39
N GLN A 427 13.45 -28.03 16.66
CA GLN A 427 12.30 -27.26 17.18
C GLN A 427 11.16 -28.19 17.57
N ARG A 428 10.75 -29.10 16.67
CA ARG A 428 9.69 -30.08 16.97
C ARG A 428 9.98 -30.91 18.22
N PHE A 429 11.22 -31.37 18.37
CA PHE A 429 11.67 -32.06 19.57
C PHE A 429 11.49 -31.18 20.81
N VAL A 430 12.03 -29.96 20.81
CA VAL A 430 11.94 -29.05 21.96
C VAL A 430 10.48 -28.78 22.33
N ASN A 431 9.61 -28.48 21.37
CA ASN A 431 8.19 -28.17 21.59
C ASN A 431 7.45 -29.34 22.24
N THR A 432 7.76 -30.57 21.83
CA THR A 432 7.16 -31.78 22.37
C THR A 432 7.46 -31.93 23.87
N PHE A 433 8.65 -31.49 24.32
CA PHE A 433 9.06 -31.57 25.73
C PHE A 433 8.72 -30.31 26.54
N THR A 434 8.62 -29.14 25.91
CA THR A 434 8.25 -27.89 26.59
C THR A 434 6.76 -27.60 26.46
N PHE A 435 5.98 -28.16 27.40
CA PHE A 435 4.57 -27.79 27.65
C PHE A 435 3.65 -27.72 26.42
N TYR A 436 3.87 -28.56 25.39
CA TYR A 436 3.08 -28.66 24.15
C TYR A 436 2.34 -27.36 23.80
N THR A 437 3.11 -26.31 23.52
CA THR A 437 2.55 -25.04 23.08
C THR A 437 2.30 -25.12 21.58
N ASP A 438 1.16 -24.60 21.10
CA ASP A 438 0.72 -24.57 19.69
C ASP A 438 1.63 -23.72 18.80
N GLU A 439 2.88 -24.12 18.68
CA GLU A 439 3.91 -23.35 18.02
C GLU A 439 4.05 -23.82 16.59
N PHE A 440 3.32 -23.12 15.74
CA PHE A 440 3.57 -22.84 14.32
C PHE A 440 4.50 -23.82 13.63
N GLU A 441 4.02 -25.04 13.38
CA GLU A 441 4.80 -26.04 12.64
C GLU A 441 4.55 -25.98 11.13
N ASN A 442 3.48 -25.32 10.74
CA ASN A 442 2.88 -25.33 9.41
C ASN A 442 3.39 -24.14 8.60
N ARG A 443 3.40 -24.24 7.27
CA ARG A 443 3.85 -23.16 6.37
C ARG A 443 2.91 -21.95 6.36
N GLY A 444 1.72 -22.07 6.96
CA GLY A 444 0.88 -20.93 7.25
C GLY A 444 -0.12 -21.22 8.36
N ASP A 445 -0.55 -20.13 9.00
CA ASP A 445 -1.53 -20.09 10.08
C ASP A 445 -2.90 -19.62 9.59
N GLY A 446 -3.01 -19.30 8.30
CA GLY A 446 -4.26 -18.95 7.67
C GLY A 446 -4.12 -18.67 6.18
N VAL A 447 -5.28 -18.55 5.54
CA VAL A 447 -5.43 -18.09 4.16
C VAL A 447 -6.43 -16.94 4.14
N THR A 448 -6.15 -15.92 3.33
CA THR A 448 -7.04 -14.80 3.07
C THR A 448 -7.48 -14.88 1.62
N LEU A 449 -8.77 -15.12 1.40
CA LEU A 449 -9.36 -15.22 0.08
C LEU A 449 -9.73 -13.82 -0.43
N PHE A 450 -9.06 -13.35 -1.48
CA PHE A 450 -9.34 -12.06 -2.12
C PHE A 450 -9.93 -12.29 -3.52
N PHE A 451 -11.24 -12.46 -3.57
CA PHE A 451 -11.99 -12.76 -4.79
C PHE A 451 -12.63 -11.49 -5.36
N LYS A 452 -11.86 -10.71 -6.13
CA LYS A 452 -12.36 -9.50 -6.78
C LYS A 452 -13.40 -9.85 -7.84
N ASN A 453 -14.44 -9.03 -7.98
CA ASN A 453 -15.50 -9.20 -8.98
C ASN A 453 -16.24 -10.56 -8.93
N TYR A 454 -16.31 -11.21 -7.76
CA TYR A 454 -17.02 -12.47 -7.61
C TYR A 454 -18.52 -12.32 -7.95
N PRO A 455 -19.15 -13.28 -8.66
CA PRO A 455 -20.58 -13.21 -8.98
C PRO A 455 -21.46 -13.09 -7.74
N LYS A 456 -22.38 -12.12 -7.74
CA LYS A 456 -23.25 -11.81 -6.59
C LYS A 456 -24.57 -12.60 -6.56
N ASP A 457 -24.78 -13.50 -7.52
CA ASP A 457 -26.01 -14.31 -7.56
C ASP A 457 -26.06 -15.34 -6.42
N ASN A 458 -27.28 -15.74 -6.05
CA ASN A 458 -27.51 -16.65 -4.92
C ASN A 458 -26.86 -18.02 -5.13
N SER A 459 -26.79 -18.52 -6.37
CA SER A 459 -26.17 -19.83 -6.67
C SER A 459 -24.66 -19.78 -6.45
N SER A 460 -23.99 -18.75 -6.99
CA SER A 460 -22.55 -18.55 -6.77
C SER A 460 -22.21 -18.29 -5.31
N THR A 461 -23.06 -17.54 -4.60
CA THR A 461 -22.89 -17.29 -3.15
C THR A 461 -23.02 -18.59 -2.35
N SER A 462 -24.02 -19.44 -2.66
CA SER A 462 -24.18 -20.74 -2.01
C SER A 462 -22.97 -21.65 -2.23
N ARG A 463 -22.49 -21.77 -3.47
CA ARG A 463 -21.30 -22.58 -3.81
C ARG A 463 -20.06 -22.10 -3.05
N PHE A 464 -19.87 -20.79 -2.95
CA PHE A 464 -18.78 -20.22 -2.17
C PHE A 464 -18.91 -20.57 -0.69
N ASN A 465 -20.10 -20.47 -0.10
CA ASN A 465 -20.32 -20.79 1.30
C ASN A 465 -20.02 -22.26 1.62
N ASP A 466 -20.42 -23.18 0.73
CA ASP A 466 -20.12 -24.60 0.85
C ASP A 466 -18.61 -24.86 0.78
N PHE A 467 -17.93 -24.23 -0.18
CA PHE A 467 -16.47 -24.24 -0.29
C PHE A 467 -15.80 -23.70 0.98
N PHE A 468 -16.20 -22.53 1.47
CA PHE A 468 -15.60 -21.88 2.64
C PHE A 468 -15.70 -22.77 3.88
N LYS A 469 -16.87 -23.35 4.12
CA LYS A 469 -17.09 -24.29 5.24
C LYS A 469 -16.26 -25.57 5.06
N GLY A 470 -16.25 -26.14 3.85
CA GLY A 470 -15.46 -27.33 3.54
C GLY A 470 -13.96 -27.12 3.69
N LEU A 471 -13.44 -25.99 3.21
CA LEU A 471 -12.05 -25.58 3.37
C LEU A 471 -11.70 -25.43 4.85
N LYS A 472 -12.52 -24.69 5.60
CA LYS A 472 -12.32 -24.49 7.04
C LYS A 472 -12.27 -25.82 7.80
N GLY A 473 -13.20 -26.74 7.53
CA GLY A 473 -13.20 -28.08 8.14
C GLY A 473 -11.93 -28.86 7.80
N THR A 474 -11.58 -28.91 6.50
CA THR A 474 -10.37 -29.62 6.01
C THR A 474 -9.09 -29.11 6.67
N LEU A 475 -8.95 -27.79 6.82
CA LEU A 475 -7.78 -27.20 7.45
C LEU A 475 -7.79 -27.41 8.98
N ALA A 476 -8.95 -27.27 9.63
CA ALA A 476 -9.09 -27.43 11.07
C ALA A 476 -8.79 -28.86 11.56
N ASP A 477 -9.05 -29.87 10.74
CA ASP A 477 -8.73 -31.28 11.03
C ASP A 477 -7.22 -31.52 11.24
N LYS A 478 -6.37 -30.67 10.65
CA LYS A 478 -4.90 -30.74 10.76
C LYS A 478 -4.30 -29.64 11.63
N ASN A 479 -4.96 -28.49 11.71
CA ASN A 479 -4.55 -27.33 12.47
C ASN A 479 -5.78 -26.59 13.00
N GLU A 480 -6.17 -26.85 14.26
CA GLU A 480 -7.38 -26.27 14.88
C GLU A 480 -7.39 -24.72 14.89
N TYR A 481 -6.20 -24.11 14.82
CA TYR A 481 -5.97 -22.66 14.91
C TYR A 481 -5.78 -21.95 13.56
N VAL A 482 -6.03 -22.65 12.46
CA VAL A 482 -5.94 -22.08 11.11
C VAL A 482 -7.08 -21.09 10.85
N HIS A 483 -6.75 -19.95 10.24
CA HIS A 483 -7.73 -18.92 9.85
C HIS A 483 -8.12 -19.07 8.38
N VAL A 484 -9.41 -18.94 8.07
CA VAL A 484 -9.90 -18.76 6.70
C VAL A 484 -10.57 -17.39 6.63
N ASN A 485 -9.83 -16.40 6.15
CA ASN A 485 -10.26 -15.01 6.11
C ASN A 485 -10.82 -14.64 4.73
N LEU A 486 -11.61 -13.56 4.69
CA LEU A 486 -12.03 -12.90 3.46
C LEU A 486 -11.40 -11.52 3.35
N MET A 487 -11.13 -11.09 2.13
CA MET A 487 -10.69 -9.74 1.83
C MET A 487 -11.54 -9.15 0.72
N MET A 488 -12.01 -7.93 0.92
CA MET A 488 -12.84 -7.21 -0.04
C MET A 488 -12.32 -5.78 -0.22
N GLU A 489 -12.67 -5.18 -1.35
CA GLU A 489 -12.41 -3.76 -1.57
C GLU A 489 -13.53 -2.92 -0.97
N ARG A 490 -13.25 -1.66 -0.67
CA ARG A 490 -14.30 -0.70 -0.31
C ARG A 490 -15.43 -0.62 -1.37
N SER A 491 -15.13 -0.89 -2.63
CA SER A 491 -16.10 -0.93 -3.74
C SER A 491 -17.19 -1.99 -3.56
N ASP A 492 -16.93 -3.00 -2.74
CA ASP A 492 -17.84 -4.12 -2.51
C ASP A 492 -18.88 -3.83 -1.41
N LEU A 493 -18.70 -2.76 -0.63
CA LEU A 493 -19.71 -2.23 0.30
C LEU A 493 -20.93 -1.74 -0.50
N ALA A 494 -22.15 -1.88 0.04
CA ALA A 494 -23.34 -1.38 -0.69
C ALA A 494 -23.82 0.02 -0.29
N ILE A 495 -23.16 0.69 0.66
CA ILE A 495 -23.17 2.16 0.64
C ILE A 495 -22.36 2.63 -0.57
N ASP A 496 -23.06 3.18 -1.57
CA ASP A 496 -22.42 3.84 -2.71
C ASP A 496 -21.51 4.99 -2.24
N LYS A 497 -20.42 5.23 -2.98
CA LYS A 497 -19.50 6.36 -2.80
C LYS A 497 -20.23 7.70 -2.70
N HIS A 498 -21.45 7.82 -3.23
CA HIS A 498 -22.23 9.05 -3.22
C HIS A 498 -23.39 9.08 -2.20
N GLN A 499 -23.57 8.10 -1.32
CA GLN A 499 -24.77 8.01 -0.45
C GLN A 499 -24.42 7.87 1.04
N LEU A 500 -24.03 8.98 1.68
CA LEU A 500 -23.82 9.03 3.14
C LEU A 500 -25.10 9.32 3.95
N PHE A 501 -26.27 9.42 3.32
CA PHE A 501 -27.52 9.75 4.01
C PHE A 501 -28.42 8.52 4.15
N ALA A 502 -28.67 8.15 5.40
CA ALA A 502 -29.39 6.95 5.83
C ALA A 502 -30.92 7.00 5.67
N ASP A 503 -31.50 8.14 5.26
CA ASP A 503 -32.92 8.37 5.59
C ASP A 503 -33.94 8.14 4.47
N THR A 504 -33.58 7.92 3.19
CA THR A 504 -34.61 7.97 2.12
C THR A 504 -34.49 7.04 0.91
N VAL A 505 -33.47 6.19 0.78
CA VAL A 505 -33.35 5.32 -0.40
C VAL A 505 -33.49 3.87 -0.01
N LYS A 506 -34.45 3.15 -0.62
CA LYS A 506 -34.51 1.68 -0.59
C LYS A 506 -33.18 1.14 -1.07
N GLN A 507 -32.31 0.80 -0.12
CA GLN A 507 -31.03 0.18 -0.42
C GLN A 507 -31.34 -1.23 -0.96
N GLU A 508 -30.80 -1.56 -2.13
CA GLU A 508 -30.92 -2.92 -2.66
C GLU A 508 -30.31 -3.88 -1.63
N SER A 509 -31.03 -4.97 -1.31
CA SER A 509 -30.58 -5.96 -0.34
C SER A 509 -29.20 -6.48 -0.77
N HIS A 510 -28.20 -6.28 0.10
CA HIS A 510 -26.83 -6.73 -0.13
C HIS A 510 -26.82 -8.25 -0.38
N SER A 511 -26.35 -8.64 -1.56
CA SER A 511 -26.18 -10.05 -1.98
C SER A 511 -24.72 -10.31 -2.36
N GLY A 512 -24.31 -11.56 -2.27
CA GLY A 512 -22.94 -11.99 -2.55
C GLY A 512 -22.18 -12.43 -1.31
N ILE A 513 -20.92 -12.83 -1.54
CA ILE A 513 -20.06 -13.45 -0.54
C ILE A 513 -19.58 -12.48 0.55
N TYR A 514 -19.57 -11.18 0.25
CA TYR A 514 -19.07 -10.11 1.12
C TYR A 514 -20.15 -9.40 1.94
N SER A 515 -21.43 -9.78 1.83
CA SER A 515 -22.44 -9.20 2.73
C SER A 515 -22.14 -9.60 4.17
N TYR A 516 -22.33 -8.69 5.12
CA TYR A 516 -21.98 -8.97 6.50
C TYR A 516 -22.86 -10.08 7.08
N SER A 517 -24.12 -10.15 6.67
CA SER A 517 -25.04 -11.23 7.05
C SER A 517 -24.55 -12.59 6.56
N ASN A 518 -24.04 -12.66 5.32
CA ASN A 518 -23.44 -13.89 4.79
C ASN A 518 -22.19 -14.29 5.57
N PHE A 519 -21.24 -13.36 5.76
CA PHE A 519 -20.02 -13.65 6.50
C PHE A 519 -20.30 -14.06 7.95
N LEU A 520 -21.24 -13.39 8.62
CA LEU A 520 -21.66 -13.78 9.96
C LEU A 520 -22.21 -15.22 10.01
N SER A 521 -22.96 -15.65 8.99
CA SER A 521 -23.43 -17.04 8.89
C SER A 521 -22.27 -18.04 8.77
N LEU A 522 -21.16 -17.64 8.14
CA LEU A 522 -19.92 -18.43 8.05
C LEU A 522 -19.14 -18.45 9.39
N LEU A 523 -19.31 -17.43 10.22
CA LEU A 523 -18.75 -17.38 11.58
C LEU A 523 -19.57 -18.23 12.56
N GLN A 524 -20.90 -18.22 12.43
CA GLN A 524 -21.82 -18.86 13.38
C GLN A 524 -21.93 -20.40 13.23
N SER A 525 -21.52 -20.97 12.09
CA SER A 525 -21.65 -22.41 11.82
C SER A 525 -20.91 -23.34 12.79
N ASP A 526 -20.01 -22.80 13.62
CA ASP A 526 -19.22 -23.58 14.59
C ASP A 526 -19.80 -23.56 16.02
N LYS A 527 -20.87 -22.80 16.27
CA LYS A 527 -21.41 -22.60 17.62
C LYS A 527 -22.36 -23.71 18.04
N ASN A 528 -21.82 -24.90 18.32
CA ASN A 528 -22.46 -25.79 19.29
C ASN A 528 -22.28 -25.18 20.71
N GLU A 529 -23.32 -24.50 21.19
CA GLU A 529 -23.73 -24.26 22.60
C GLU A 529 -22.69 -24.04 23.73
N ARG A 530 -21.50 -23.48 23.48
CA ARG A 530 -20.61 -23.06 24.59
C ARG A 530 -20.86 -21.60 24.97
N LYS A 531 -21.18 -21.34 26.24
CA LYS A 531 -21.20 -19.99 26.84
C LYS A 531 -19.76 -19.48 26.91
N ILE A 532 -19.32 -18.80 25.87
CA ILE A 532 -17.96 -18.31 25.72
C ILE A 532 -17.79 -16.97 26.45
N SER A 533 -16.72 -16.86 27.26
CA SER A 533 -16.29 -15.64 27.96
C SER A 533 -15.81 -14.55 26.98
N ARG A 534 -15.89 -13.25 27.35
CA ARG A 534 -15.34 -12.14 26.53
C ARG A 534 -13.87 -12.33 26.13
N LYS A 535 -13.06 -12.95 27.02
CA LYS A 535 -11.64 -13.25 26.75
C LYS A 535 -11.49 -14.36 25.72
N GLN A 536 -12.35 -15.38 25.80
CA GLN A 536 -12.38 -16.45 24.81
C GLN A 536 -12.89 -15.97 23.46
N ILE A 537 -13.91 -15.10 23.37
CA ILE A 537 -14.35 -14.55 22.07
C ILE A 537 -13.18 -13.91 21.32
N ARG A 538 -12.30 -13.20 22.04
CA ARG A 538 -11.11 -12.55 21.47
C ARG A 538 -10.03 -13.53 21.01
N GLU A 539 -9.93 -14.68 21.66
CA GLU A 539 -9.05 -15.80 21.26
C GLU A 539 -9.71 -16.73 20.22
N GLU A 540 -11.05 -16.70 20.09
CA GLU A 540 -11.88 -17.58 19.27
C GLU A 540 -12.46 -16.92 18.01
N VAL A 541 -12.25 -15.62 17.74
CA VAL A 541 -12.54 -15.06 16.41
C VAL A 541 -11.54 -15.68 15.42
N LYS A 542 -11.93 -16.83 14.85
CA LYS A 542 -11.07 -17.64 13.98
C LYS A 542 -10.89 -17.04 12.58
N ASN A 543 -11.74 -16.11 12.16
CA ASN A 543 -11.74 -15.62 10.77
C ASN A 543 -11.97 -14.11 10.72
N TYR A 544 -11.23 -13.42 9.84
CA TYR A 544 -11.34 -11.99 9.61
C TYR A 544 -12.03 -11.66 8.28
N LEU A 545 -12.76 -10.55 8.25
CA LEU A 545 -13.14 -9.85 7.03
C LEU A 545 -12.27 -8.59 6.91
N PHE A 546 -11.27 -8.66 6.04
CA PHE A 546 -10.42 -7.53 5.70
C PHE A 546 -11.14 -6.62 4.70
N VAL A 547 -11.17 -5.32 5.00
CA VAL A 547 -11.74 -4.32 4.08
C VAL A 547 -10.67 -3.32 3.70
N VAL A 548 -10.21 -3.37 2.45
CA VAL A 548 -9.23 -2.41 1.93
C VAL A 548 -9.88 -1.05 1.81
N LEU A 549 -9.48 -0.13 2.68
CA LEU A 549 -9.96 1.23 2.70
C LEU A 549 -9.14 2.11 1.76
N ASP A 550 -9.80 3.09 1.17
CA ASP A 550 -9.11 4.15 0.44
C ASP A 550 -8.53 5.12 1.46
N GLU A 551 -7.39 5.73 1.14
CA GLU A 551 -6.99 6.96 1.84
C GLU A 551 -7.84 8.15 1.28
N PRO A 552 -8.07 9.24 2.05
CA PRO A 552 -7.86 9.35 3.49
C PRO A 552 -8.81 8.44 4.27
N ALA A 553 -8.28 7.73 5.26
CA ALA A 553 -9.04 6.78 6.07
C ALA A 553 -10.21 7.43 6.85
N SER A 554 -10.15 8.74 7.10
CA SER A 554 -11.14 9.52 7.87
C SER A 554 -12.58 9.41 7.38
N ARG A 555 -12.82 9.36 6.06
CA ARG A 555 -14.15 9.19 5.47
C ARG A 555 -14.55 7.72 5.41
N ASN A 556 -13.60 6.87 5.03
CA ASN A 556 -13.88 5.46 4.76
C ASN A 556 -14.18 4.68 6.04
N LYS A 557 -13.64 5.11 7.17
CA LYS A 557 -13.96 4.53 8.49
C LYS A 557 -15.43 4.70 8.89
N GLN A 558 -16.07 5.80 8.51
CA GLN A 558 -17.50 6.00 8.76
C GLN A 558 -18.39 5.27 7.75
N ILE A 559 -18.00 5.25 6.47
CA ILE A 559 -18.72 4.48 5.45
C ILE A 559 -18.79 3.01 5.88
N LEU A 560 -17.67 2.48 6.36
CA LEU A 560 -17.60 1.11 6.87
C LEU A 560 -18.57 0.89 8.04
N LEU A 561 -18.54 1.77 9.04
CA LEU A 561 -19.40 1.66 10.23
C LEU A 561 -20.89 1.81 9.88
N ASN A 562 -21.23 2.74 8.99
CA ASN A 562 -22.60 2.96 8.55
C ASN A 562 -23.11 1.77 7.72
N ASP A 563 -22.31 1.24 6.80
CA ASP A 563 -22.69 0.08 5.99
C ASP A 563 -22.93 -1.15 6.88
N LEU A 564 -22.14 -1.29 7.95
CA LEU A 564 -22.35 -2.31 8.95
C LEU A 564 -23.67 -2.10 9.73
N ASN A 565 -23.92 -0.87 10.20
CA ASN A 565 -25.14 -0.53 10.95
C ASN A 565 -26.42 -0.73 10.14
N LEU A 566 -26.35 -0.61 8.81
CA LEU A 566 -27.51 -0.82 7.93
C LEU A 566 -27.82 -2.30 7.66
N GLN A 567 -26.83 -3.19 7.80
CA GLN A 567 -26.99 -4.60 7.48
C GLN A 567 -27.22 -5.50 8.71
N ILE A 568 -26.70 -5.10 9.87
CA ILE A 568 -26.69 -5.97 11.05
C ILE A 568 -27.09 -5.19 12.32
N ASP A 569 -28.03 -5.78 13.05
CA ASP A 569 -28.50 -5.27 14.33
C ASP A 569 -27.74 -5.84 15.54
N SER A 570 -27.74 -5.06 16.62
CA SER A 570 -27.50 -5.53 18.00
C SER A 570 -26.22 -6.36 18.26
N LEU A 571 -26.37 -7.61 18.75
CA LEU A 571 -25.27 -8.49 19.17
C LEU A 571 -24.44 -8.98 17.99
N ASP A 572 -25.08 -9.23 16.85
CA ASP A 572 -24.42 -9.65 15.64
C ASP A 572 -23.50 -8.56 15.10
N ARG A 573 -23.91 -7.29 15.26
CA ARG A 573 -23.05 -6.14 14.93
C ARG A 573 -21.75 -6.19 15.72
N ARG A 574 -21.84 -6.49 17.02
CA ARG A 574 -20.66 -6.60 17.89
C ARG A 574 -19.75 -7.75 17.45
N ASN A 575 -20.29 -8.92 17.15
CA ASN A 575 -19.50 -10.06 16.68
C ASN A 575 -18.80 -9.74 15.34
N MET A 576 -19.52 -9.05 14.44
CA MET A 576 -18.99 -8.62 13.16
C MET A 576 -17.88 -7.59 13.33
N LEU A 577 -18.04 -6.58 14.21
CA LEU A 577 -17.00 -5.57 14.50
C LEU A 577 -15.67 -6.22 14.93
N HIS A 578 -15.72 -7.24 15.79
CA HIS A 578 -14.51 -7.95 16.23
C HIS A 578 -13.86 -8.82 15.15
N SER A 579 -14.59 -9.15 14.08
CA SER A 579 -14.09 -9.91 12.93
C SER A 579 -13.69 -9.01 11.77
N LEU A 580 -14.11 -7.75 11.79
CA LEU A 580 -13.84 -6.78 10.75
C LEU A 580 -12.47 -6.14 10.97
N VAL A 581 -11.65 -6.15 9.92
CA VAL A 581 -10.30 -5.59 9.95
C VAL A 581 -10.17 -4.55 8.84
N PRO A 582 -10.32 -3.26 9.17
CA PRO A 582 -10.00 -2.18 8.24
C PRO A 582 -8.54 -2.31 7.79
N VAL A 583 -8.28 -2.29 6.48
CA VAL A 583 -6.92 -2.36 5.93
C VAL A 583 -6.56 -1.02 5.32
N VAL A 584 -5.53 -0.39 5.88
CA VAL A 584 -4.98 0.89 5.41
C VAL A 584 -3.75 0.61 4.56
N TRP A 585 -3.74 1.09 3.32
CA TRP A 585 -2.54 1.05 2.48
C TRP A 585 -1.75 2.35 2.68
N PHE A 586 -0.87 2.36 3.67
CA PHE A 586 -0.10 3.49 4.11
C PHE A 586 1.07 3.78 3.17
N ASP A 587 1.11 5.00 2.66
CA ASP A 587 2.08 5.50 1.68
C ASP A 587 3.36 6.08 2.31
N ASN A 588 3.53 5.92 3.62
CA ASN A 588 4.61 6.53 4.41
C ASN A 588 4.52 8.08 4.51
N ILE A 589 3.37 8.67 4.16
CA ILE A 589 3.10 10.11 4.20
C ILE A 589 1.98 10.39 5.21
N GLY A 590 2.12 11.46 6.00
CA GLY A 590 1.05 11.87 6.91
C GLY A 590 0.94 11.00 8.18
N TRP A 591 2.07 10.58 8.76
CA TRP A 591 2.18 9.82 10.01
C TRP A 591 1.29 10.32 11.16
N SER A 592 1.08 11.63 11.30
CA SER A 592 0.18 12.19 12.32
C SER A 592 -1.29 11.79 12.10
N GLN A 593 -1.74 11.75 10.84
CA GLN A 593 -3.08 11.31 10.48
C GLN A 593 -3.20 9.79 10.68
N PHE A 594 -2.20 9.03 10.23
CA PHE A 594 -2.16 7.59 10.44
C PHE A 594 -2.24 7.21 11.93
N GLY A 595 -1.50 7.91 12.81
CA GLY A 595 -1.58 7.66 14.26
C GLY A 595 -2.98 7.95 14.85
N LYS A 596 -3.66 9.00 14.37
CA LYS A 596 -5.06 9.28 14.76
C LYS A 596 -6.02 8.22 14.27
N ASP A 597 -5.83 7.72 13.06
CA ASP A 597 -6.67 6.68 12.49
C ASP A 597 -6.40 5.32 13.16
N ALA A 598 -5.15 4.99 13.47
CA ALA A 598 -4.77 3.82 14.26
C ALA A 598 -5.47 3.81 15.63
N LEU A 599 -5.42 4.93 16.35
CA LEU A 599 -6.14 5.08 17.63
C LEU A 599 -7.65 4.86 17.46
N TYR A 600 -8.26 5.48 16.44
CA TYR A 600 -9.68 5.29 16.15
C TYR A 600 -10.03 3.81 15.85
N TYR A 601 -9.19 3.12 15.07
CA TYR A 601 -9.42 1.71 14.73
C TYR A 601 -9.27 0.80 15.95
N ASN A 602 -8.32 1.10 16.84
CA ASN A 602 -8.21 0.41 18.13
C ASN A 602 -9.49 0.56 18.96
N ASP A 603 -9.98 1.80 19.11
CA ASP A 603 -11.16 2.10 19.92
C ASP A 603 -12.46 1.52 19.33
N THR A 604 -12.56 1.44 18.00
CA THR A 604 -13.83 1.08 17.31
C THR A 604 -13.90 -0.38 16.88
N TYR A 605 -12.82 -0.91 16.29
CA TYR A 605 -12.79 -2.23 15.67
C TYR A 605 -11.89 -3.22 16.43
N TYR A 606 -11.00 -2.74 17.30
CA TYR A 606 -9.92 -3.49 17.97
C TYR A 606 -8.88 -4.09 17.03
N ASN A 607 -9.12 -4.11 15.73
CA ASN A 607 -8.24 -4.69 14.72
C ASN A 607 -7.87 -3.64 13.67
N LEU A 608 -6.67 -3.80 13.10
CA LEU A 608 -6.19 -2.97 12.00
C LEU A 608 -5.25 -3.78 11.11
N GLY A 609 -5.48 -3.70 9.81
CA GLY A 609 -4.55 -4.13 8.78
C GLY A 609 -3.76 -2.94 8.25
N VAL A 610 -2.46 -3.08 8.06
CA VAL A 610 -1.61 -2.04 7.46
C VAL A 610 -0.76 -2.67 6.37
N GLY A 611 -0.77 -2.10 5.17
CA GLY A 611 0.11 -2.46 4.06
C GLY A 611 0.69 -1.21 3.39
N PRO A 612 1.78 -1.29 2.64
CA PRO A 612 2.73 -2.40 2.67
C PRO A 612 3.49 -2.36 4.01
N TYR A 613 3.53 -3.50 4.72
CA TYR A 613 4.13 -3.59 6.04
C TYR A 613 5.62 -3.93 5.94
N ALA A 614 6.43 -2.90 5.77
CA ALA A 614 7.87 -2.96 6.00
C ALA A 614 8.37 -1.55 6.31
N THR A 615 9.45 -1.48 7.08
CA THR A 615 10.07 -0.22 7.50
C THR A 615 11.41 -0.08 6.79
N ASP A 616 11.74 1.12 6.32
CA ASP A 616 13.06 1.37 5.73
C ASP A 616 14.17 1.16 6.77
N LEU A 617 15.33 0.63 6.37
CA LEU A 617 16.46 0.38 7.29
C LEU A 617 16.92 1.63 8.05
N ASN A 618 16.77 2.80 7.43
CA ASN A 618 17.17 4.10 7.99
C ASN A 618 16.04 4.82 8.73
N ALA A 619 14.85 4.23 8.83
CA ALA A 619 13.73 4.84 9.52
C ALA A 619 14.01 4.98 11.03
N GLU A 620 13.46 6.04 11.61
CA GLU A 620 13.50 6.23 13.06
C GLU A 620 12.65 5.16 13.76
N GLU A 621 13.10 4.67 14.91
CA GLU A 621 12.35 3.69 15.72
C GLU A 621 11.21 4.35 16.51
N THR A 622 10.59 5.39 15.95
CA THR A 622 9.53 6.19 16.57
C THR A 622 8.28 6.17 15.70
N CYS A 623 7.14 6.52 16.29
CA CYS A 623 5.92 6.80 15.53
C CYS A 623 5.85 8.28 15.12
N ALA A 624 6.80 8.71 14.29
CA ALA A 624 6.94 10.08 13.80
C ALA A 624 7.25 10.09 12.30
N THR A 625 7.51 11.28 11.72
CA THR A 625 7.91 11.42 10.32
C THR A 625 9.13 10.55 10.01
N SER A 626 9.05 9.71 8.96
CA SER A 626 10.04 8.66 8.63
C SER A 626 10.20 7.57 9.70
N GLY A 627 9.12 7.29 10.43
CA GLY A 627 9.10 6.37 11.55
C GLY A 627 8.93 4.90 11.18
N ASN A 628 8.69 4.10 12.20
CA ASN A 628 8.52 2.66 12.12
C ASN A 628 7.05 2.27 12.36
N LEU A 629 6.47 1.53 11.42
CA LEU A 629 5.08 1.06 11.52
C LEU A 629 4.83 0.23 12.77
N GLY A 630 5.74 -0.68 13.14
CA GLY A 630 5.58 -1.48 14.36
C GLY A 630 5.61 -0.64 15.63
N ALA A 631 6.48 0.38 15.70
CA ALA A 631 6.48 1.34 16.80
C ALA A 631 5.16 2.13 16.89
N CYS A 632 4.57 2.50 15.76
CA CYS A 632 3.24 3.11 15.74
C CYS A 632 2.14 2.18 16.23
N MET A 633 2.19 0.91 15.83
CA MET A 633 1.18 -0.06 16.26
C MET A 633 1.29 -0.31 17.76
N LEU A 634 2.48 -0.52 18.31
CA LEU A 634 2.66 -0.60 19.77
C LEU A 634 2.06 0.62 20.47
N LYS A 635 2.49 1.82 20.10
CA LYS A 635 2.03 3.06 20.73
C LYS A 635 0.51 3.24 20.75
N HIS A 636 -0.19 2.77 19.72
CA HIS A 636 -1.63 3.04 19.54
C HIS A 636 -2.55 1.85 19.78
N PHE A 637 -2.04 0.61 19.74
CA PHE A 637 -2.79 -0.62 19.95
C PHE A 637 -2.46 -1.36 21.24
N GLU A 638 -1.46 -0.93 21.99
CA GLU A 638 -1.17 -1.50 23.31
C GLU A 638 -2.34 -1.28 24.28
N ASN A 639 -2.56 -2.27 25.14
CA ASN A 639 -3.60 -2.29 26.15
C ASN A 639 -3.15 -1.59 27.43
N GLU A 640 -4.06 -1.44 28.40
CA GLU A 640 -3.77 -0.74 29.66
C GLU A 640 -2.69 -1.40 30.52
N ASP A 641 -2.44 -2.70 30.31
CA ASP A 641 -1.43 -3.48 31.05
C ASP A 641 -0.04 -3.43 30.40
N GLY A 642 0.06 -2.90 29.18
CA GLY A 642 1.32 -2.75 28.45
C GLY A 642 2.19 -1.63 29.00
N ASP A 643 3.50 -1.77 28.86
CA ASP A 643 4.47 -0.82 29.41
C ASP A 643 4.82 0.34 28.46
N GLY A 644 4.30 0.36 27.23
CA GLY A 644 4.57 1.43 26.27
C GLY A 644 5.94 1.30 25.59
N LEU A 645 6.72 0.28 25.94
CA LEU A 645 8.15 0.23 25.67
C LEU A 645 8.48 -0.90 24.71
N ARG A 646 9.33 -0.55 23.75
CA ARG A 646 9.94 -1.52 22.86
C ARG A 646 10.79 -2.52 23.63
N GLN A 647 10.86 -3.73 23.11
CA GLN A 647 11.75 -4.74 23.65
C GLN A 647 13.21 -4.34 23.41
N GLY A 648 14.01 -4.29 24.48
CA GLY A 648 15.45 -4.04 24.36
C GLY A 648 16.18 -5.17 23.62
N ALA A 649 17.43 -4.91 23.20
CA ALA A 649 18.25 -5.89 22.47
C ALA A 649 18.38 -7.25 23.18
N VAL A 650 18.36 -7.27 24.52
CA VAL A 650 18.38 -8.48 25.33
C VAL A 650 17.13 -9.34 25.09
N ALA A 651 15.95 -8.74 25.09
CA ALA A 651 14.69 -9.43 24.83
C ALA A 651 14.63 -9.95 23.39
N SER A 652 15.08 -9.15 22.41
CA SER A 652 15.23 -9.59 21.01
C SER A 652 16.16 -10.80 20.87
N PHE A 653 17.28 -10.82 21.58
CA PHE A 653 18.20 -11.97 21.59
C PHE A 653 17.55 -13.24 22.14
N PHE A 654 16.83 -13.15 23.26
CA PHE A 654 16.14 -14.30 23.83
C PHE A 654 14.97 -14.76 22.95
N CYS A 655 14.25 -13.84 22.32
CA CYS A 655 13.16 -14.15 21.38
C CYS A 655 13.67 -14.96 20.18
N THR A 656 14.70 -14.47 19.51
CA THR A 656 15.29 -15.13 18.32
C THR A 656 15.88 -16.51 18.63
N HIS A 657 16.40 -16.71 19.84
CA HIS A 657 17.04 -17.96 20.28
C HIS A 657 16.19 -18.77 21.27
N ARG A 658 14.88 -18.49 21.38
CA ARG A 658 14.01 -19.05 22.44
C ARG A 658 14.06 -20.57 22.55
N TRP A 659 14.15 -21.26 21.42
CA TRP A 659 14.23 -22.72 21.35
C TRP A 659 15.49 -23.29 22.01
N VAL A 660 16.61 -22.59 21.84
CA VAL A 660 17.87 -22.97 22.48
C VAL A 660 17.75 -22.81 24.00
N PHE A 661 17.15 -21.71 24.46
CA PHE A 661 16.93 -21.49 25.89
C PHE A 661 15.96 -22.51 26.50
N ARG A 662 14.86 -22.84 25.82
CA ARG A 662 13.97 -23.93 26.21
C ARG A 662 14.68 -25.26 26.34
N PHE A 663 15.50 -25.62 25.36
CA PHE A 663 16.29 -26.84 25.40
C PHE A 663 17.30 -26.84 26.54
N LEU A 664 18.01 -25.73 26.75
CA LEU A 664 18.92 -25.56 27.89
C LEU A 664 18.19 -25.70 29.23
N ASN A 665 16.98 -25.15 29.33
CA ASN A 665 16.14 -25.29 30.52
C ASN A 665 15.76 -26.75 30.79
N ILE A 666 15.38 -27.50 29.74
CA ILE A 666 15.15 -28.96 29.83
C ILE A 666 16.42 -29.66 30.36
N ILE A 667 17.58 -29.36 29.78
CA ILE A 667 18.86 -29.94 30.23
C ILE A 667 19.13 -29.62 31.71
N THR A 668 18.93 -28.37 32.13
CA THR A 668 19.14 -27.98 33.54
C THR A 668 18.21 -28.73 34.49
N PHE A 669 16.94 -28.94 34.11
CA PHE A 669 16.02 -29.75 34.90
C PHE A 669 16.42 -31.23 34.95
N LEU A 670 16.86 -31.81 33.83
CA LEU A 670 17.33 -33.19 33.80
C LEU A 670 18.57 -33.40 34.68
N ILE A 671 19.53 -32.46 34.63
CA ILE A 671 20.70 -32.47 35.52
C ILE A 671 20.24 -32.34 36.98
N ALA A 672 19.31 -31.43 37.26
CA ALA A 672 18.78 -31.24 38.60
C ALA A 672 18.14 -32.51 39.18
N ILE A 673 17.29 -33.17 38.39
CA ILE A 673 16.66 -34.44 38.74
C ILE A 673 17.74 -35.53 38.94
N GLY A 674 18.71 -35.62 38.04
CA GLY A 674 19.81 -36.59 38.13
C GLY A 674 20.64 -36.42 39.42
N VAL A 675 20.99 -35.18 39.77
CA VAL A 675 21.71 -34.87 41.01
C VAL A 675 20.86 -35.21 42.24
N LEU A 676 19.56 -34.91 42.21
CA LEU A 676 18.64 -35.21 43.30
C LEU A 676 18.48 -36.73 43.50
N VAL A 677 18.31 -37.48 42.41
CA VAL A 677 18.28 -38.96 42.46
C VAL A 677 19.61 -39.51 42.98
N ALA A 678 20.75 -39.00 42.51
CA ALA A 678 22.07 -39.41 42.99
C ALA A 678 22.27 -39.09 44.48
N TYR A 679 21.75 -37.95 44.94
CA TYR A 679 21.76 -37.56 46.35
C TYR A 679 21.01 -38.56 47.24
N PHE A 680 19.86 -39.07 46.80
CA PHE A 680 19.08 -40.06 47.56
C PHE A 680 19.59 -41.50 47.43
N THR A 681 20.21 -41.85 46.31
CA THR A 681 20.66 -43.23 46.04
C THR A 681 22.11 -43.50 46.46
N SER A 682 22.97 -42.48 46.47
CA SER A 682 24.40 -42.61 46.77
C SER A 682 24.79 -41.89 48.05
N PHE A 683 25.21 -42.66 49.06
CA PHE A 683 25.69 -42.11 50.33
C PHE A 683 26.84 -41.12 50.17
N ARG A 684 27.77 -41.35 49.23
CA ARG A 684 28.90 -40.44 49.00
C ARG A 684 28.46 -39.09 48.47
N VAL A 685 27.51 -39.09 47.53
CA VAL A 685 26.95 -37.86 46.94
C VAL A 685 26.15 -37.12 48.01
N SER A 686 25.38 -37.85 48.82
CA SER A 686 24.69 -37.27 49.97
C SER A 686 25.66 -36.59 50.93
N ASP A 687 26.71 -37.26 51.39
CA ASP A 687 27.69 -36.70 52.33
C ASP A 687 28.43 -35.48 51.76
N PHE A 688 28.78 -35.53 50.48
CA PHE A 688 29.42 -34.41 49.79
C PHE A 688 28.53 -33.17 49.79
N PHE A 689 27.25 -33.30 49.40
CA PHE A 689 26.33 -32.17 49.35
C PHE A 689 25.81 -31.76 50.73
N ASN A 690 25.75 -32.67 51.71
CA ASN A 690 25.46 -32.32 53.11
C ASN A 690 26.54 -31.38 53.68
N SER A 691 27.79 -31.55 53.25
CA SER A 691 28.91 -30.68 53.64
C SER A 691 28.98 -29.40 52.78
N ASN A 692 28.39 -29.41 51.58
CA ASN A 692 28.48 -28.34 50.58
C ASN A 692 27.09 -27.92 50.07
N LEU A 693 26.17 -27.61 50.98
CA LEU A 693 24.77 -27.35 50.62
C LEU A 693 24.59 -26.12 49.71
N ALA A 694 25.43 -25.11 49.87
CA ALA A 694 25.48 -23.95 48.97
C ALA A 694 25.82 -24.33 47.53
N LEU A 695 26.63 -25.37 47.33
CA LEU A 695 27.02 -25.87 46.02
C LEU A 695 25.85 -26.64 45.37
N LEU A 696 25.06 -27.38 46.16
CA LEU A 696 23.81 -27.98 45.67
C LEU A 696 22.84 -26.90 45.18
N LEU A 697 22.62 -25.85 45.99
CA LEU A 697 21.77 -24.71 45.61
C LEU A 697 22.28 -23.99 44.36
N GLY A 698 23.59 -23.73 44.30
CA GLY A 698 24.23 -23.00 43.20
C GLY A 698 24.27 -23.75 41.88
N ILE A 699 24.35 -25.09 41.89
CA ILE A 699 24.41 -25.90 40.66
C ILE A 699 23.01 -26.34 40.20
N VAL A 700 22.11 -26.65 41.13
CA VAL A 700 20.82 -27.27 40.82
C VAL A 700 19.70 -26.24 40.72
N VAL A 701 19.56 -25.41 41.75
CA VAL A 701 18.40 -24.51 41.90
C VAL A 701 18.62 -23.23 41.11
N ALA A 702 19.77 -22.58 41.31
CA ALA A 702 20.01 -21.26 40.73
C ALA A 702 19.96 -21.26 39.19
N PRO A 703 20.62 -22.18 38.45
CA PRO A 703 20.59 -22.15 36.99
C PRO A 703 19.20 -22.42 36.42
N SER A 704 18.48 -23.39 36.98
CA SER A 704 17.11 -23.73 36.57
C SER A 704 16.14 -22.57 36.85
N ALA A 705 16.26 -21.93 38.03
CA ALA A 705 15.44 -20.77 38.38
C ALA A 705 15.73 -19.56 37.49
N VAL A 706 17.01 -19.28 37.22
CA VAL A 706 17.42 -18.18 36.33
C VAL A 706 16.93 -18.43 34.90
N MET A 707 17.12 -19.64 34.36
CA MET A 707 16.65 -19.99 33.01
C MET A 707 15.13 -19.91 32.90
N MET A 708 14.40 -20.44 33.88
CA MET A 708 12.95 -20.35 33.91
C MET A 708 12.48 -18.88 34.04
N THR A 709 13.19 -18.05 34.79
CA THR A 709 12.87 -16.61 34.89
C THR A 709 13.09 -15.89 33.55
N ILE A 710 14.20 -16.18 32.87
CA ILE A 710 14.50 -15.64 31.54
C ILE A 710 13.41 -16.07 30.55
N ILE A 711 13.11 -17.37 30.46
CA ILE A 711 12.12 -17.90 29.52
C ILE A 711 10.74 -17.36 29.87
N SER A 712 10.32 -17.39 31.13
CA SER A 712 9.02 -16.84 31.51
C SER A 712 8.90 -15.35 31.22
N ARG A 713 10.00 -14.57 31.22
CA ARG A 713 9.96 -13.14 30.90
C ARG A 713 9.98 -12.84 29.39
N PHE A 714 10.77 -13.59 28.62
CA PHE A 714 11.06 -13.26 27.22
C PHE A 714 10.48 -14.22 26.19
N ASP A 715 10.01 -15.38 26.62
CA ASP A 715 9.37 -16.35 25.75
C ASP A 715 7.84 -16.20 25.81
N PRO A 716 7.19 -15.69 24.75
CA PRO A 716 5.77 -15.39 24.78
C PRO A 716 4.91 -16.63 25.01
N SER A 717 5.29 -17.79 24.48
CA SER A 717 4.48 -19.00 24.67
C SER A 717 4.53 -19.53 26.10
N VAL A 718 5.56 -19.15 26.87
CA VAL A 718 5.63 -19.44 28.32
C VAL A 718 5.03 -18.29 29.15
N ALA A 719 5.09 -17.06 28.65
CA ALA A 719 4.52 -15.87 29.29
C ALA A 719 3.00 -16.03 29.53
N ALA A 720 2.27 -16.62 28.58
CA ALA A 720 0.86 -16.99 28.71
C ALA A 720 0.55 -17.80 29.99
N TYR A 721 1.52 -18.57 30.49
CA TYR A 721 1.38 -19.42 31.68
C TYR A 721 1.89 -18.79 32.98
N ARG A 722 2.37 -17.53 32.96
CA ARG A 722 2.86 -16.83 34.16
C ARG A 722 1.88 -16.87 35.33
N GLY A 723 0.59 -16.68 35.06
CA GLY A 723 -0.44 -16.58 36.10
C GLY A 723 -0.78 -17.91 36.78
N THR A 724 -0.63 -19.04 36.10
CA THR A 724 -1.16 -20.33 36.57
C THR A 724 -0.06 -21.34 36.92
N PHE A 725 1.06 -21.33 36.20
CA PHE A 725 2.12 -22.35 36.34
C PHE A 725 3.54 -21.79 36.41
N GLY A 726 3.76 -20.50 36.13
CA GLY A 726 5.11 -19.93 36.00
C GLY A 726 6.01 -20.11 37.23
N LEU A 727 5.45 -20.09 38.44
CA LEU A 727 6.20 -20.30 39.67
C LEU A 727 6.24 -21.76 40.12
N ILE A 728 5.33 -22.63 39.65
CA ILE A 728 5.14 -23.98 40.22
C ILE A 728 6.40 -24.85 40.14
N PRO A 729 7.14 -24.94 39.01
CA PRO A 729 8.37 -25.72 38.96
C PRO A 729 9.45 -25.20 39.91
N ILE A 730 9.59 -23.88 40.00
CA ILE A 730 10.53 -23.23 40.93
C ILE A 730 10.11 -23.53 42.36
N LEU A 731 8.82 -23.38 42.69
CA LEU A 731 8.27 -23.64 44.02
C LEU A 731 8.43 -25.10 44.42
N LEU A 732 8.19 -26.05 43.50
CA LEU A 732 8.43 -27.48 43.71
C LEU A 732 9.90 -27.77 43.99
N LEU A 733 10.81 -27.17 43.21
CA LEU A 733 12.26 -27.35 43.39
C LEU A 733 12.74 -26.72 44.70
N LEU A 734 12.18 -25.56 45.07
CA LEU A 734 12.47 -24.88 46.34
C LEU A 734 11.92 -25.67 47.53
N VAL A 735 10.69 -26.18 47.44
CA VAL A 735 10.04 -27.00 48.48
C VAL A 735 10.78 -28.32 48.65
N THR A 736 11.18 -28.99 47.57
CA THR A 736 11.97 -30.24 47.68
C THR A 736 13.31 -29.99 48.34
N VAL A 737 13.98 -28.88 48.02
CA VAL A 737 15.25 -28.51 48.68
C VAL A 737 15.05 -28.13 50.15
N ILE A 738 14.00 -27.35 50.48
CA ILE A 738 13.65 -27.04 51.88
C ILE A 738 13.31 -28.33 52.64
N ALA A 739 12.55 -29.25 52.04
CA ALA A 739 12.22 -30.53 52.64
C ALA A 739 13.48 -31.36 52.90
N ILE A 740 14.45 -31.35 51.97
CA ILE A 740 15.76 -32.00 52.15
C ILE A 740 16.52 -31.36 53.32
N ILE A 741 16.57 -30.03 53.40
CA ILE A 741 17.21 -29.31 54.51
C ILE A 741 16.55 -29.67 55.85
N LEU A 742 15.22 -29.67 55.92
CA LEU A 742 14.47 -30.01 57.14
C LEU A 742 14.68 -31.48 57.54
N LEU A 743 14.68 -32.41 56.59
CA LEU A 743 15.02 -33.82 56.81
C LEU A 743 16.44 -34.00 57.35
N GLN A 744 17.39 -33.20 56.87
CA GLN A 744 18.76 -33.22 57.39
C GLN A 744 18.84 -32.69 58.82
N VAL A 745 18.19 -31.55 59.12
CA VAL A 745 18.13 -30.99 60.48
C VAL A 745 17.49 -31.99 61.44
N TYR A 746 16.40 -32.63 61.02
CA TYR A 746 15.73 -33.66 61.79
C TYR A 746 16.65 -34.86 62.09
N ARG A 747 17.30 -35.44 61.06
CA ARG A 747 18.25 -36.55 61.23
C ARG A 747 19.45 -36.19 62.12
N LYS A 748 19.90 -34.94 62.10
CA LYS A 748 21.01 -34.47 62.93
C LYS A 748 20.62 -34.31 64.40
N ASN A 749 19.34 -34.05 64.68
CA ASN A 749 18.79 -33.96 66.03
C ASN A 749 18.40 -35.34 66.63
N ASP A 750 17.99 -36.29 65.79
CA ASP A 750 17.56 -37.64 66.23
C ASP A 750 18.71 -38.64 66.44
N LEU A 751 19.96 -38.28 66.13
CA LEU A 751 21.11 -39.08 66.51
C LEU A 751 21.47 -38.77 67.97
N PRO A 752 21.24 -39.69 68.94
CA PRO A 752 21.70 -39.47 70.31
C PRO A 752 23.21 -39.27 70.27
N LYS A 753 23.68 -38.13 70.80
CA LYS A 753 25.11 -37.88 71.02
C LYS A 753 25.67 -39.05 71.84
N ARG A 754 26.26 -40.05 71.18
CA ARG A 754 27.08 -41.06 71.86
C ARG A 754 28.18 -40.27 72.56
N ARG A 755 28.04 -40.10 73.89
CA ARG A 755 29.10 -39.60 74.76
C ARG A 755 30.33 -40.47 74.45
N LYS A 756 31.36 -39.86 73.86
CA LYS A 756 32.69 -40.47 73.81
C LYS A 756 33.10 -40.70 75.27
N LYS A 757 33.28 -41.97 75.64
CA LYS A 757 34.09 -42.36 76.80
C LYS A 757 35.55 -42.35 76.38
#